data_AF-C7J2D8-F1
#
_entry.id   AF-C7J2D8-F1
#
_cell.length_a   1.000
_cell.length_b   1.000
_cell.length_c   1.000
_cell.angle_alpha   90.00
_cell.angle_beta   90.00
_cell.angle_gamma   90.00
#
_symmetry.space_group_name_H-M   'P 1'
#
loop_
_entity.id
_entity.type
_entity.pdbx_description
1 polymer ?
#
loop_
_entity_poly.entity_id
_entity_poly.type
_entity_poly.pdbx_seq_one_letter_code
_entity_poly.pdbx_strand_id
1 'polypeptide(L)'
;MLVASRHGAHPRRRRAGGNGVADELALPLAGGLALLLAFVTAAAVLSGGDRREEGDRRRPDLPGGAAGPRVAIFSAPLPPPDSSPARQELAVRSWLALPGNVSVVLLAAHPSAHALAGRLGGRVTVDAAIDISFTGTPFFHSIVARAQAADSDICVLVDAEIILLPETITLLKHFSRSDLDWLVFSASRNISAFPYHLVDNGTQWADEHGKQVSFKKENQSDKWAGHGSDRGLIVAWNNPSTRMVAGVMPSFLNGRGVHNWWLIHEVLSSETRLVFDASNLVLGLYPENFSEKRSTSTSRNVSNPDGSWEYDVNRHLAALYGSYCYELPRRNSPMVYKVVKQFEDYMFSKNEGPNLSNSVINKEQNVHPEGGSLCEKEISYSSAVNLPHSLEMLLELVADKNRSVVLAVAGASYRDMLMSWVCRLRRLRVTNFVVCALDQETYEFSVLQGMPVSRDTLSPNNVSFDDCHFGTQCFQQVTKVKSRIVLKILRLGYNVLLSDVDVYWFHNPVSFLHSLGPGTFAAQSDEFNQTGPINMPRRLNSGFYYARSDDATITAMEMIVKHATNSGLSEQPSFYDILCGKDGANRIGDDRCLEPSTNLTIVFLSRDMFPNGAYGGLWEKKHGVSSACRELGCVIIHNNWVNGRRKKLHRQMASGLWDYDPGSRLCLQNWSNASRFSVQTDDPVSYDS
;
A
#
# COMPACT_ATOMS: atom_id res chain seq x y z
N MET A 1 -10.51 9.81 16.64
CA MET A 1 -11.85 10.18 16.12
C MET A 1 -11.84 9.73 14.67
N LEU A 2 -12.61 8.76 14.20
CA LEU A 2 -13.86 8.15 14.66
C LEU A 2 -13.77 6.61 14.51
N VAL A 3 -14.11 5.88 15.57
CA VAL A 3 -14.75 4.56 15.44
C VAL A 3 -15.89 4.58 16.45
N ALA A 4 -17.12 4.45 15.97
CA ALA A 4 -18.25 4.12 16.82
C ALA A 4 -19.08 3.06 16.11
N SER A 5 -19.00 1.82 16.59
CA SER A 5 -20.19 1.04 16.95
C SER A 5 -19.78 -0.38 17.38
N ARG A 6 -19.95 -0.66 18.68
CA ARG A 6 -20.30 -2.00 19.16
C ARG A 6 -21.54 -1.88 20.04
N HIS A 7 -22.39 -2.89 19.91
CA HIS A 7 -23.73 -3.03 20.44
C HIS A 7 -23.91 -2.80 21.95
N GLY A 8 -25.08 -2.24 22.30
CA GLY A 8 -25.66 -2.26 23.64
C GLY A 8 -27.19 -2.18 23.54
N ALA A 9 -27.87 -3.01 24.33
CA ALA A 9 -29.27 -3.40 24.22
C ALA A 9 -30.32 -2.29 24.43
N HIS A 10 -31.52 -2.52 23.87
CA HIS A 10 -32.75 -1.74 24.07
C HIS A 10 -33.08 -1.45 25.56
N PRO A 11 -33.68 -0.28 25.84
CA PRO A 11 -35.06 -0.29 26.31
C PRO A 11 -35.99 0.81 25.74
N ARG A 12 -37.26 0.38 25.64
CA ARG A 12 -38.56 1.07 25.51
C ARG A 12 -38.64 2.61 25.44
N ARG A 13 -39.36 3.04 24.39
CA ARG A 13 -40.00 4.35 24.12
C ARG A 13 -40.62 5.08 25.33
N ARG A 14 -40.40 6.39 25.40
CA ARG A 14 -41.40 7.41 25.79
C ARG A 14 -41.25 8.66 24.89
N ARG A 15 -42.40 9.23 24.52
CA ARG A 15 -42.62 10.39 23.62
C ARG A 15 -42.44 11.74 24.34
N ALA A 16 -42.24 12.77 23.50
CA ALA A 16 -42.38 14.25 23.67
C ALA A 16 -41.00 14.95 23.54
N GLY A 17 -40.76 16.00 22.74
CA GLY A 17 -41.57 16.86 21.87
C GLY A 17 -40.79 18.18 21.70
N GLY A 18 -40.80 18.80 20.51
CA GLY A 18 -40.54 20.24 20.34
C GLY A 18 -39.22 20.72 19.68
N ASN A 19 -39.32 21.03 18.38
CA ASN A 19 -38.86 22.20 17.60
C ASN A 19 -37.41 22.75 17.58
N GLY A 20 -36.94 22.92 16.32
CA GLY A 20 -35.98 23.95 15.83
C GLY A 20 -34.52 23.50 15.89
N VAL A 21 -33.71 23.48 14.84
CA VAL A 21 -33.53 24.43 13.72
C VAL A 21 -33.05 23.65 12.48
N ALA A 22 -33.55 24.04 11.31
CA ALA A 22 -33.14 23.53 10.01
C ALA A 22 -31.95 24.35 9.47
N ASP A 23 -30.87 23.67 9.08
CA ASP A 23 -30.13 23.93 7.85
C ASP A 23 -29.15 22.79 7.56
N GLU A 24 -28.86 22.56 6.28
CA GLU A 24 -28.03 21.50 5.68
C GLU A 24 -28.58 20.07 5.65
N LEU A 25 -29.55 19.83 4.75
CA LEU A 25 -29.67 18.56 4.00
C LEU A 25 -30.67 18.76 2.86
N ALA A 26 -30.20 19.34 1.76
CA ALA A 26 -30.94 19.39 0.51
C ALA A 26 -30.01 19.06 -0.67
N LEU A 27 -30.07 17.80 -1.11
CA LEU A 27 -30.00 17.26 -2.48
C LEU A 27 -29.28 15.89 -2.51
N PRO A 28 -29.93 14.85 -3.08
CA PRO A 28 -29.63 14.52 -4.47
C PRO A 28 -30.91 14.12 -5.23
N LEU A 29 -31.57 15.09 -5.85
CA LEU A 29 -32.60 14.84 -6.88
C LEU A 29 -32.29 15.61 -8.17
N ALA A 30 -31.53 16.71 -8.10
CA ALA A 30 -31.08 17.45 -9.29
C ALA A 30 -29.93 16.76 -10.06
N GLY A 31 -29.07 15.99 -9.38
CA GLY A 31 -27.92 15.30 -10.00
C GLY A 31 -28.33 14.22 -11.01
N GLY A 32 -29.38 13.45 -10.72
CA GLY A 32 -29.87 12.38 -11.61
C GLY A 32 -30.46 12.91 -12.92
N LEU A 33 -31.16 14.05 -12.89
CA LEU A 33 -31.68 14.69 -14.11
C LEU A 33 -30.56 15.33 -14.95
N ALA A 34 -29.55 15.92 -14.31
CA ALA A 34 -28.40 16.51 -15.00
C ALA A 34 -27.56 15.44 -15.72
N LEU A 35 -27.34 14.27 -15.09
CA LEU A 35 -26.67 13.12 -15.72
C LEU A 35 -27.47 12.53 -16.89
N LEU A 36 -28.81 12.47 -16.77
CA LEU A 36 -29.70 12.04 -17.86
C LEU A 36 -29.67 12.99 -19.07
N LEU A 37 -29.65 14.30 -18.84
CA LEU A 37 -29.51 15.30 -19.90
C LEU A 37 -28.11 15.29 -20.53
N ALA A 38 -27.06 15.19 -19.71
CA ALA A 38 -25.68 15.02 -20.17
C ALA A 38 -25.53 13.74 -21.03
N PHE A 39 -26.29 12.69 -20.72
CA PHE A 39 -26.31 11.44 -21.48
C PHE A 39 -26.94 11.58 -22.87
N VAL A 40 -28.05 12.33 -23.04
CA VAL A 40 -28.63 12.58 -24.37
C VAL A 40 -27.65 13.32 -25.26
N THR A 41 -26.93 14.30 -24.70
CA THR A 41 -25.87 15.02 -25.41
C THR A 41 -24.64 14.14 -25.67
N ALA A 42 -24.22 13.28 -24.74
CA ALA A 42 -23.04 12.42 -24.91
C ALA A 42 -23.27 11.29 -25.91
N ALA A 43 -24.45 10.66 -25.88
CA ALA A 43 -24.83 9.68 -26.89
C ALA A 43 -24.94 10.34 -28.27
N ALA A 44 -25.39 11.60 -28.37
CA ALA A 44 -25.39 12.34 -29.62
C ALA A 44 -23.99 12.74 -30.11
N VAL A 45 -23.08 13.13 -29.20
CA VAL A 45 -21.68 13.50 -29.53
C VAL A 45 -20.84 12.28 -29.90
N LEU A 46 -21.06 11.16 -29.23
CA LEU A 46 -20.31 9.93 -29.48
C LEU A 46 -20.95 9.04 -30.57
N SER A 47 -22.25 9.13 -30.85
CA SER A 47 -22.89 8.39 -31.97
C SER A 47 -23.15 9.25 -33.21
N GLY A 48 -22.80 10.54 -33.17
CA GLY A 48 -22.98 11.49 -34.26
C GLY A 48 -21.83 11.41 -35.27
N GLY A 49 -22.05 10.71 -36.38
CA GLY A 49 -21.19 10.80 -37.56
C GLY A 49 -21.14 12.22 -38.12
N ASP A 50 -19.97 12.56 -38.68
CA ASP A 50 -19.57 13.84 -39.29
C ASP A 50 -20.68 14.49 -40.15
N ARG A 51 -21.58 15.24 -39.52
CA ARG A 51 -22.50 16.14 -40.22
C ARG A 51 -21.76 17.46 -40.38
N ARG A 52 -21.33 17.70 -41.62
CA ARG A 52 -20.98 19.04 -42.11
C ARG A 52 -22.09 20.02 -41.74
N GLU A 53 -21.89 20.80 -40.69
CA GLU A 53 -22.65 22.03 -40.45
C GLU A 53 -21.82 23.20 -40.96
N GLU A 54 -22.23 23.65 -42.15
CA GLU A 54 -21.90 24.93 -42.72
C GLU A 54 -22.71 26.00 -41.95
N GLY A 55 -22.08 26.82 -41.09
CA GLY A 55 -22.80 27.87 -40.37
C GLY A 55 -22.13 28.48 -39.13
N ASP A 56 -21.09 29.28 -39.36
CA ASP A 56 -20.72 30.52 -38.63
C ASP A 56 -20.85 30.57 -37.08
N ARG A 57 -19.69 30.49 -36.39
CA ARG A 57 -19.25 31.49 -35.38
C ARG A 57 -17.76 31.31 -35.05
N ARG A 58 -16.99 32.35 -35.42
CA ARG A 58 -15.54 32.53 -35.28
C ARG A 58 -14.97 32.09 -33.91
N ARG A 59 -14.07 31.09 -33.91
CA ARG A 59 -12.96 30.98 -32.95
C ARG A 59 -11.70 31.55 -33.63
N PRO A 60 -10.79 32.24 -32.93
CA PRO A 60 -9.53 32.70 -33.53
C PRO A 60 -8.62 31.50 -33.80
N ASP A 61 -8.11 31.40 -35.03
CA ASP A 61 -7.14 30.41 -35.46
C ASP A 61 -5.85 30.51 -34.63
N LEU A 62 -5.52 29.44 -33.91
CA LEU A 62 -4.17 29.16 -33.40
C LEU A 62 -3.54 28.11 -34.33
N PRO A 63 -2.30 28.33 -34.82
CA PRO A 63 -1.67 27.43 -35.78
C PRO A 63 -1.08 26.21 -35.06
N GLY A 64 -1.70 25.05 -35.26
CA GLY A 64 -1.16 23.75 -34.85
C GLY A 64 -2.14 22.63 -35.19
N GLY A 65 -1.80 21.77 -36.15
CA GLY A 65 -2.63 20.60 -36.49
C GLY A 65 -2.91 19.77 -35.24
N ALA A 66 -4.18 19.43 -35.00
CA ALA A 66 -4.64 18.82 -33.76
C ALA A 66 -3.85 17.53 -33.42
N ALA A 67 -2.93 17.63 -32.45
CA ALA A 67 -2.26 16.48 -31.89
C ALA A 67 -3.30 15.61 -31.16
N GLY A 68 -3.33 14.31 -31.43
CA GLY A 68 -4.21 13.36 -30.74
C GLY A 68 -3.94 13.29 -29.22
N PRO A 69 -4.83 12.66 -28.43
CA PRO A 69 -4.71 12.62 -26.98
C PRO A 69 -3.40 11.96 -26.53
N ARG A 70 -2.80 12.48 -25.46
CA ARG A 70 -1.64 11.89 -24.77
C ARG A 70 -2.12 10.70 -23.95
N VAL A 71 -1.70 9.49 -24.35
CA VAL A 71 -2.08 8.24 -23.68
C VAL A 71 -0.90 7.73 -22.87
N ALA A 72 -1.09 7.57 -21.56
CA ALA A 72 -0.12 6.96 -20.68
C ALA A 72 -0.58 5.54 -20.29
N ILE A 73 0.26 4.54 -20.60
CA ILE A 73 0.03 3.14 -20.24
C ILE A 73 0.84 2.82 -18.99
N PHE A 74 0.12 2.48 -17.93
CA PHE A 74 0.65 2.07 -16.64
C PHE A 74 0.54 0.56 -16.49
N SER A 75 1.61 -0.05 -16.00
CA SER A 75 1.62 -1.46 -15.65
C SER A 75 2.56 -1.70 -14.48
N ALA A 76 2.19 -2.62 -13.59
CA ALA A 76 3.00 -3.00 -12.44
C ALA A 76 3.53 -4.43 -12.63
N PRO A 77 4.66 -4.62 -13.34
CA PRO A 77 5.19 -5.94 -13.62
C PRO A 77 5.58 -6.65 -12.32
N LEU A 78 5.02 -7.83 -12.08
CA LEU A 78 5.47 -8.69 -10.98
C LEU A 78 6.90 -9.17 -11.25
N PRO A 79 7.75 -9.33 -10.23
CA PRO A 79 9.09 -9.89 -10.41
C PRO A 79 9.06 -11.40 -10.68
N PRO A 80 10.07 -11.99 -11.33
CA PRO A 80 10.22 -13.45 -11.41
C PRO A 80 10.28 -14.07 -10.00
N PRO A 81 9.70 -15.27 -9.77
CA PRO A 81 9.09 -16.18 -10.74
C PRO A 81 7.59 -15.94 -11.01
N ASP A 82 6.99 -14.89 -10.45
CA ASP A 82 5.54 -14.63 -10.56
C ASP A 82 5.09 -14.13 -11.94
N SER A 83 6.06 -13.82 -12.81
CA SER A 83 5.86 -13.38 -14.19
C SER A 83 6.99 -13.88 -15.09
N SER A 84 6.74 -13.83 -16.40
CA SER A 84 7.71 -14.15 -17.45
C SER A 84 8.33 -12.87 -18.03
N PRO A 85 9.65 -12.66 -17.91
CA PRO A 85 10.32 -11.54 -18.57
C PRO A 85 10.10 -11.48 -20.08
N ALA A 86 9.96 -12.64 -20.74
CA ALA A 86 9.69 -12.72 -22.17
C ALA A 86 8.27 -12.26 -22.52
N ARG A 87 7.26 -12.66 -21.73
CA ARG A 87 5.89 -12.17 -21.89
C ARG A 87 5.80 -10.67 -21.66
N GLN A 88 6.47 -10.17 -20.61
CA GLN A 88 6.50 -8.75 -20.31
C GLN A 88 7.12 -7.94 -21.43
N GLU A 89 8.22 -8.43 -22.01
CA GLU A 89 8.84 -7.76 -23.15
C GLU A 89 7.93 -7.76 -24.38
N LEU A 90 7.27 -8.89 -24.68
CA LEU A 90 6.33 -8.98 -25.79
C LEU A 90 5.13 -8.02 -25.62
N ALA A 91 4.55 -7.98 -24.42
CA ALA A 91 3.45 -7.09 -24.08
C ALA A 91 3.87 -5.62 -24.24
N VAL A 92 4.96 -5.18 -23.60
CA VAL A 92 5.40 -3.77 -23.71
C VAL A 92 5.75 -3.39 -25.15
N ARG A 93 6.37 -4.29 -25.92
CA ARG A 93 6.62 -4.09 -27.36
C ARG A 93 5.32 -3.82 -28.13
N SER A 94 4.24 -4.53 -27.81
CA SER A 94 2.94 -4.27 -28.42
C SER A 94 2.39 -2.88 -28.09
N TRP A 95 2.60 -2.40 -26.87
CA TRP A 95 2.15 -1.08 -26.43
C TRP A 95 2.92 0.03 -27.13
N LEU A 96 4.22 -0.15 -27.32
CA LEU A 96 5.09 0.79 -28.03
C LEU A 96 4.81 0.88 -29.54
N ALA A 97 4.19 -0.16 -30.10
CA ALA A 97 3.77 -0.22 -31.50
C ALA A 97 2.38 0.40 -31.75
N LEU A 98 1.66 0.78 -30.69
CA LEU A 98 0.38 1.45 -30.81
C LEU A 98 0.55 2.85 -31.46
N PRO A 99 -0.38 3.28 -32.33
CA PRO A 99 -0.26 4.54 -33.04
C PRO A 99 -0.52 5.75 -32.13
N GLY A 100 0.22 6.85 -32.30
CA GLY A 100 -0.03 8.12 -31.59
C GLY A 100 0.97 8.42 -30.47
N ASN A 101 0.60 9.37 -29.59
CA ASN A 101 1.45 9.81 -28.49
C ASN A 101 1.25 8.90 -27.27
N VAL A 102 1.96 7.78 -27.25
CA VAL A 102 1.89 6.75 -26.19
C VAL A 102 3.17 6.77 -25.36
N SER A 103 3.04 6.90 -24.05
CA SER A 103 4.12 6.71 -23.08
C SER A 103 3.86 5.49 -22.21
N VAL A 104 4.90 4.72 -21.89
CA VAL A 104 4.79 3.55 -20.99
C VAL A 104 5.49 3.84 -19.66
N VAL A 105 4.79 3.55 -18.56
CA VAL A 105 5.30 3.68 -17.19
C VAL A 105 5.18 2.33 -16.48
N LEU A 106 6.33 1.73 -16.18
CA LEU A 106 6.41 0.51 -15.38
C LEU A 106 6.53 0.88 -13.90
N LEU A 107 5.52 0.50 -13.12
CA LEU A 107 5.40 0.77 -11.70
C LEU A 107 6.01 -0.41 -10.92
N ALA A 108 7.31 -0.33 -10.61
CA ALA A 108 8.01 -1.40 -9.91
C ALA A 108 9.33 -0.95 -9.27
N ALA A 109 9.60 -1.45 -8.06
CA ALA A 109 10.87 -1.24 -7.37
C ALA A 109 11.94 -2.28 -7.74
N HIS A 110 11.55 -3.44 -8.28
CA HIS A 110 12.48 -4.53 -8.56
C HIS A 110 13.39 -4.22 -9.76
N PRO A 111 14.69 -4.61 -9.74
CA PRO A 111 15.62 -4.34 -10.84
C PRO A 111 15.21 -4.92 -12.20
N SER A 112 14.38 -5.97 -12.23
CA SER A 112 13.87 -6.56 -13.48
C SER A 112 13.10 -5.56 -14.35
N ALA A 113 12.36 -4.63 -13.74
CA ALA A 113 11.63 -3.59 -14.48
C ALA A 113 12.59 -2.60 -15.15
N HIS A 114 13.68 -2.23 -14.47
CA HIS A 114 14.75 -1.39 -15.03
C HIS A 114 15.48 -2.10 -16.17
N ALA A 115 15.75 -3.40 -16.02
CA ALA A 115 16.34 -4.21 -17.08
C ALA A 115 15.42 -4.30 -18.31
N LEU A 116 14.10 -4.45 -18.10
CA LEU A 116 13.10 -4.45 -19.16
C LEU A 116 13.05 -3.10 -19.90
N ALA A 117 12.94 -2.00 -19.16
CA ALA A 117 12.94 -0.66 -19.74
C ALA A 117 14.22 -0.35 -20.52
N GLY A 118 15.39 -0.74 -19.98
CA GLY A 118 16.69 -0.57 -20.63
C GLY A 118 16.78 -1.28 -21.99
N ARG A 119 16.13 -2.43 -22.17
CA ARG A 119 16.07 -3.14 -23.46
C ARG A 119 15.10 -2.49 -24.47
N LEU A 120 14.10 -1.77 -23.98
CA LEU A 120 13.01 -1.23 -24.81
C LEU A 120 13.18 0.27 -25.14
N GLY A 121 14.17 0.93 -24.54
CA GLY A 121 14.57 2.29 -24.87
C GLY A 121 13.74 3.38 -24.17
N GLY A 122 14.01 4.65 -24.54
CA GLY A 122 13.58 5.83 -23.78
C GLY A 122 12.08 6.14 -23.73
N ARG A 123 11.22 5.38 -24.45
CA ARG A 123 9.75 5.51 -24.35
C ARG A 123 9.13 4.72 -23.19
N VAL A 124 9.94 3.91 -22.51
CA VAL A 124 9.55 3.15 -21.31
C VAL A 124 10.27 3.76 -20.12
N THR A 125 9.49 4.21 -19.14
CA THR A 125 10.01 4.73 -17.87
C THR A 125 9.71 3.74 -16.75
N VAL A 126 10.54 3.74 -15.71
CA VAL A 126 10.29 2.97 -14.48
C VAL A 126 10.10 3.94 -13.35
N ASP A 127 9.01 3.76 -12.61
CA ASP A 127 8.70 4.53 -11.42
C ASP A 127 8.58 3.57 -10.22
N ALA A 128 9.50 3.72 -9.28
CA ALA A 128 9.57 2.93 -8.07
C ALA A 128 8.82 3.57 -6.89
N ALA A 129 8.23 4.77 -7.06
CA ALA A 129 7.51 5.50 -6.02
C ALA A 129 6.09 4.96 -5.84
N ILE A 130 5.99 3.66 -5.56
CA ILE A 130 4.76 2.94 -5.23
C ILE A 130 4.95 2.11 -3.97
N ASP A 131 3.85 1.85 -3.28
CA ASP A 131 3.85 1.00 -2.11
C ASP A 131 3.92 -0.48 -2.52
N ILE A 132 4.69 -1.28 -1.77
CA ILE A 132 4.89 -2.72 -2.00
C ILE A 132 4.75 -3.51 -0.69
N SER A 133 4.31 -4.77 -0.78
CA SER A 133 4.31 -5.71 0.34
C SER A 133 5.75 -6.16 0.71
N PHE A 134 5.89 -6.85 1.85
CA PHE A 134 7.16 -7.47 2.25
C PHE A 134 7.64 -8.58 1.31
N THR A 135 6.71 -9.17 0.53
CA THR A 135 6.99 -10.13 -0.55
C THR A 135 7.34 -9.45 -1.88
N GLY A 136 7.29 -8.10 -1.95
CA GLY A 136 7.61 -7.33 -3.14
C GLY A 136 6.44 -7.14 -4.12
N THR A 137 5.23 -7.53 -3.75
CA THR A 137 4.03 -7.34 -4.57
C THR A 137 3.57 -5.88 -4.51
N PRO A 138 3.43 -5.20 -5.67
CA PRO A 138 2.90 -3.83 -5.72
C PRO A 138 1.48 -3.72 -5.18
N PHE A 139 1.19 -2.62 -4.49
CA PHE A 139 -0.17 -2.33 -4.06
C PHE A 139 -0.96 -1.58 -5.14
N PHE A 140 -2.15 -2.09 -5.47
CA PHE A 140 -3.04 -1.57 -6.50
C PHE A 140 -3.53 -0.14 -6.24
N HIS A 141 -3.91 0.20 -5.00
CA HIS A 141 -4.28 1.59 -4.67
C HIS A 141 -3.16 2.61 -4.94
N SER A 142 -1.90 2.24 -4.70
CA SER A 142 -0.75 3.09 -5.02
C SER A 142 -0.54 3.21 -6.53
N ILE A 143 -0.80 2.13 -7.28
CA ILE A 143 -0.74 2.12 -8.76
C ILE A 143 -1.80 3.07 -9.34
N VAL A 144 -3.05 2.94 -8.91
CA VAL A 144 -4.14 3.82 -9.37
C VAL A 144 -3.85 5.28 -9.00
N ALA A 145 -3.45 5.55 -7.75
CA ALA A 145 -3.11 6.90 -7.31
C ALA A 145 -1.99 7.53 -8.15
N ARG A 146 -0.94 6.76 -8.47
CA ARG A 146 0.16 7.23 -9.32
C ARG A 146 -0.29 7.47 -10.77
N ALA A 147 -1.15 6.61 -11.32
CA ALA A 147 -1.72 6.79 -12.64
C ALA A 147 -2.61 8.04 -12.71
N GLN A 148 -3.40 8.32 -11.67
CA GLN A 148 -4.22 9.54 -11.61
C GLN A 148 -3.40 10.82 -11.48
N ALA A 149 -2.26 10.77 -10.78
CA ALA A 149 -1.37 11.91 -10.62
C ALA A 149 -0.53 12.23 -11.87
N ALA A 150 -0.59 11.40 -12.91
CA ALA A 150 0.18 11.60 -14.13
C ALA A 150 -0.38 12.74 -15.00
N ASP A 151 0.51 13.49 -15.62
CA ASP A 151 0.14 14.49 -16.64
C ASP A 151 -0.11 13.80 -18.00
N SER A 152 -1.28 13.20 -18.14
CA SER A 152 -1.76 12.55 -19.36
C SER A 152 -3.25 12.78 -19.55
N ASP A 153 -3.71 12.82 -20.80
CA ASP A 153 -5.13 13.06 -21.10
C ASP A 153 -5.95 11.78 -20.85
N ILE A 154 -5.34 10.62 -21.12
CA ILE A 154 -5.93 9.29 -20.92
C ILE A 154 -4.92 8.39 -20.19
N CYS A 155 -5.39 7.72 -19.15
CA CYS A 155 -4.63 6.68 -18.44
C CYS A 155 -5.16 5.31 -18.84
N VAL A 156 -4.25 4.38 -19.13
CA VAL A 156 -4.55 2.96 -19.37
C VAL A 156 -3.82 2.15 -18.31
N LEU A 157 -4.54 1.31 -17.57
CA LEU A 157 -3.99 0.34 -16.64
C LEU A 157 -4.15 -1.06 -17.23
N VAL A 158 -3.05 -1.79 -17.34
CA VAL A 158 -3.01 -3.11 -17.97
C VAL A 158 -1.98 -4.01 -17.30
N ASP A 159 -2.26 -5.31 -17.20
CA ASP A 159 -1.30 -6.31 -16.72
C ASP A 159 -0.09 -6.39 -17.66
N ALA A 160 1.10 -6.58 -17.08
CA ALA A 160 2.35 -6.56 -17.81
C ALA A 160 2.51 -7.72 -18.80
N GLU A 161 1.62 -8.70 -18.82
CA GLU A 161 1.64 -9.83 -19.76
C GLU A 161 0.55 -9.74 -20.85
N ILE A 162 -0.26 -8.67 -20.89
CA ILE A 162 -1.29 -8.48 -21.92
C ILE A 162 -0.72 -7.74 -23.13
N ILE A 163 -0.87 -8.35 -24.30
CA ILE A 163 -0.61 -7.74 -25.60
C ILE A 163 -1.76 -6.81 -25.94
N LEU A 164 -1.51 -5.52 -26.19
CA LEU A 164 -2.54 -4.58 -26.64
C LEU A 164 -2.59 -4.50 -28.16
N LEU A 165 -3.80 -4.46 -28.70
CA LEU A 165 -4.06 -4.35 -30.13
C LEU A 165 -4.35 -2.89 -30.54
N PRO A 166 -4.10 -2.51 -31.82
CA PRO A 166 -4.32 -1.14 -32.31
C PRO A 166 -5.75 -0.61 -32.10
N GLU A 167 -6.75 -1.50 -32.06
CA GLU A 167 -8.15 -1.17 -31.75
C GLU A 167 -8.28 -0.41 -30.43
N THR A 168 -7.40 -0.69 -29.46
CA THR A 168 -7.35 0.02 -28.17
C THR A 168 -7.22 1.52 -28.36
N ILE A 169 -6.26 1.99 -29.17
CA ILE A 169 -6.09 3.43 -29.39
C ILE A 169 -7.22 4.02 -30.24
N THR A 170 -7.73 3.27 -31.23
CA THR A 170 -8.87 3.72 -32.03
C THR A 170 -10.08 4.02 -31.13
N LEU A 171 -10.37 3.12 -30.19
CA LEU A 171 -11.43 3.30 -29.21
C LEU A 171 -11.17 4.51 -28.29
N LEU A 172 -9.96 4.63 -27.73
CA LEU A 172 -9.62 5.74 -26.82
C LEU A 172 -9.68 7.11 -27.51
N LYS A 173 -9.30 7.20 -28.79
CA LYS A 173 -9.46 8.42 -29.60
C LYS A 173 -10.93 8.78 -29.87
N HIS A 174 -11.80 7.79 -29.94
CA HIS A 174 -13.24 8.05 -30.04
C HIS A 174 -13.77 8.63 -28.73
N PHE A 175 -13.41 8.02 -27.59
CA PHE A 175 -13.79 8.52 -26.27
C PHE A 175 -13.19 9.89 -25.92
N SER A 176 -12.01 10.23 -26.43
CA SER A 176 -11.36 11.52 -26.19
C SER A 176 -12.10 12.72 -26.80
N ARG A 177 -13.16 12.48 -27.60
CA ARG A 177 -14.03 13.52 -28.16
C ARG A 177 -15.09 14.00 -27.16
N SER A 178 -15.30 13.26 -26.07
CA SER A 178 -16.25 13.60 -25.02
C SER A 178 -15.57 14.41 -23.92
N ASP A 179 -16.21 15.50 -23.50
CA ASP A 179 -15.81 16.29 -22.33
C ASP A 179 -16.27 15.68 -20.99
N LEU A 180 -17.08 14.62 -21.03
CA LEU A 180 -17.53 13.92 -19.81
C LEU A 180 -16.45 12.99 -19.24
N ASP A 181 -16.51 12.79 -17.92
CA ASP A 181 -15.72 11.78 -17.23
C ASP A 181 -16.21 10.36 -17.58
N TRP A 182 -15.30 9.50 -18.02
CA TRP A 182 -15.59 8.13 -18.41
C TRP A 182 -14.51 7.15 -17.94
N LEU A 183 -14.94 5.90 -17.76
CA LEU A 183 -14.08 4.74 -17.59
C LEU A 183 -14.57 3.64 -18.55
N VAL A 184 -13.64 3.04 -19.28
CA VAL A 184 -13.88 1.88 -20.14
C VAL A 184 -13.05 0.70 -19.65
N PHE A 185 -13.64 -0.49 -19.64
CA PHE A 185 -12.92 -1.72 -19.34
C PHE A 185 -13.15 -2.76 -20.43
N SER A 186 -12.20 -3.68 -20.60
CA SER A 186 -12.31 -4.80 -21.52
C SER A 186 -11.58 -6.01 -20.96
N ALA A 187 -12.20 -7.18 -21.02
CA ALA A 187 -11.50 -8.44 -20.80
C ALA A 187 -10.58 -8.79 -21.99
N SER A 188 -9.36 -9.24 -21.71
CA SER A 188 -8.44 -9.81 -22.69
C SER A 188 -8.90 -11.19 -23.14
N ARG A 189 -8.44 -11.61 -24.31
CA ARG A 189 -8.70 -12.96 -24.85
C ARG A 189 -7.50 -13.86 -24.64
N ASN A 190 -7.72 -15.06 -24.12
CA ASN A 190 -6.65 -16.03 -23.97
C ASN A 190 -6.29 -16.62 -25.34
N ILE A 191 -4.99 -16.73 -25.60
CA ILE A 191 -4.43 -17.34 -26.80
C ILE A 191 -3.37 -18.36 -26.40
N SER A 192 -3.25 -19.45 -27.15
CA SER A 192 -2.23 -20.47 -26.89
C SER A 192 -0.83 -19.89 -27.13
N ALA A 193 -0.59 -19.32 -28.29
CA ALA A 193 0.67 -18.65 -28.64
C ALA A 193 0.42 -17.39 -29.45
N PHE A 194 1.40 -16.48 -29.44
CA PHE A 194 1.41 -15.28 -30.26
C PHE A 194 2.55 -15.38 -31.29
N PRO A 195 2.30 -15.89 -32.52
CA PRO A 195 3.33 -16.23 -33.50
C PRO A 195 3.78 -15.02 -34.33
N TYR A 196 3.79 -13.83 -33.72
CA TYR A 196 4.14 -12.58 -34.39
C TYR A 196 5.29 -11.90 -33.65
N HIS A 197 6.19 -11.30 -34.41
CA HIS A 197 7.30 -10.53 -33.88
C HIS A 197 7.28 -9.10 -34.42
N LEU A 198 7.85 -8.18 -33.64
CA LEU A 198 7.98 -6.78 -34.01
C LEU A 198 9.17 -6.63 -34.96
N VAL A 199 8.94 -6.05 -36.14
CA VAL A 199 10.00 -5.74 -37.12
C VAL A 199 10.87 -4.59 -36.58
N ASP A 200 12.15 -4.53 -36.98
CA ASP A 200 13.22 -3.68 -36.42
C ASP A 200 12.89 -2.19 -36.19
N ASN A 201 11.89 -1.62 -36.88
CA ASN A 201 11.42 -0.26 -36.66
C ASN A 201 10.45 -0.09 -35.46
N GLY A 202 10.06 -1.19 -34.82
CA GLY A 202 9.21 -1.21 -33.63
C GLY A 202 7.75 -0.80 -33.85
N THR A 203 7.27 -0.75 -35.09
CA THR A 203 5.91 -0.27 -35.42
C THR A 203 5.09 -1.25 -36.25
N GLN A 204 5.72 -2.29 -36.78
CA GLN A 204 5.10 -3.26 -37.68
C GLN A 204 5.26 -4.67 -37.14
N TRP A 205 4.21 -5.48 -37.26
CA TRP A 205 4.22 -6.88 -36.89
C TRP A 205 4.45 -7.75 -38.12
N ALA A 206 5.25 -8.80 -37.97
CA ALA A 206 5.46 -9.82 -38.98
C ALA A 206 5.19 -11.22 -38.42
N ASP A 207 4.71 -12.12 -39.29
CA ASP A 207 4.59 -13.54 -38.99
C ASP A 207 5.94 -14.26 -39.01
N GLU A 208 5.96 -15.55 -38.70
CA GLU A 208 7.16 -16.40 -38.70
C GLU A 208 7.91 -16.41 -40.05
N HIS A 209 7.25 -16.02 -41.15
CA HIS A 209 7.81 -15.96 -42.50
C HIS A 209 8.24 -14.53 -42.89
N GLY A 210 8.20 -13.57 -41.97
CA GLY A 210 8.57 -12.17 -42.20
C GLY A 210 7.51 -11.36 -42.96
N LYS A 211 6.29 -11.90 -43.14
CA LYS A 211 5.21 -11.19 -43.83
C LYS A 211 4.50 -10.25 -42.86
N GLN A 212 4.31 -9.00 -43.28
CA GLN A 212 3.64 -7.99 -42.47
C GLN A 212 2.18 -8.36 -42.19
N VAL A 213 1.78 -8.27 -40.92
CA VAL A 213 0.43 -8.58 -40.43
C VAL A 213 -0.25 -7.29 -39.97
N SER A 214 -1.51 -7.12 -40.36
CA SER A 214 -2.35 -6.00 -39.94
C SER A 214 -3.55 -6.53 -39.16
N PHE A 215 -3.61 -6.18 -37.88
CA PHE A 215 -4.72 -6.52 -36.99
C PHE A 215 -6.02 -5.71 -37.23
N LYS A 216 -6.08 -4.89 -38.30
CA LYS A 216 -7.28 -4.11 -38.67
C LYS A 216 -8.43 -4.96 -39.23
N LYS A 217 -8.16 -6.18 -39.69
CA LYS A 217 -9.15 -7.10 -40.28
C LYS A 217 -8.92 -8.49 -39.75
N GLU A 218 -9.57 -8.88 -38.66
CA GLU A 218 -9.58 -10.30 -38.30
C GLU A 218 -10.97 -10.78 -37.85
N ASN A 219 -11.61 -11.49 -38.78
CA ASN A 219 -12.68 -12.47 -38.58
C ASN A 219 -12.19 -13.69 -37.76
N GLN A 220 -11.37 -13.49 -36.73
CA GLN A 220 -10.79 -14.57 -35.90
C GLN A 220 -11.28 -14.55 -34.44
N SER A 221 -12.28 -13.72 -34.12
CA SER A 221 -12.93 -13.67 -32.80
C SER A 221 -13.42 -15.04 -32.31
N ASP A 222 -13.79 -15.93 -33.23
CA ASP A 222 -14.43 -17.22 -32.93
C ASP A 222 -13.44 -18.31 -32.48
N LYS A 223 -12.13 -18.07 -32.54
CA LYS A 223 -11.09 -19.02 -32.10
C LYS A 223 -10.53 -18.75 -30.71
N TRP A 224 -10.94 -17.67 -30.05
CA TRP A 224 -10.37 -17.26 -28.77
C TRP A 224 -11.34 -17.56 -27.63
N ALA A 225 -10.85 -18.32 -26.64
CA ALA A 225 -11.66 -18.69 -25.48
C ALA A 225 -12.10 -17.43 -24.70
N GLY A 226 -13.34 -17.47 -24.20
CA GLY A 226 -13.90 -16.43 -23.35
C GLY A 226 -13.47 -16.57 -21.89
N HIS A 227 -13.25 -15.40 -21.26
CA HIS A 227 -12.93 -15.11 -19.86
C HIS A 227 -11.54 -15.52 -19.36
N GLY A 228 -10.62 -14.54 -19.41
CA GLY A 228 -9.46 -14.49 -18.54
C GLY A 228 -9.85 -14.04 -17.12
N SER A 229 -9.09 -14.52 -16.14
CA SER A 229 -9.13 -14.10 -14.73
C SER A 229 -9.11 -12.58 -14.53
N ASP A 230 -9.21 -12.09 -13.28
CA ASP A 230 -9.02 -10.69 -12.90
C ASP A 230 -7.75 -10.03 -13.49
N ARG A 231 -6.70 -10.82 -13.81
CA ARG A 231 -5.48 -10.35 -14.49
C ARG A 231 -5.68 -9.97 -15.96
N GLY A 232 -6.76 -10.42 -16.59
CA GLY A 232 -7.06 -10.16 -18.00
C GLY A 232 -7.72 -8.82 -18.26
N LEU A 233 -7.91 -7.96 -17.25
CA LEU A 233 -8.66 -6.73 -17.42
C LEU A 233 -7.77 -5.59 -17.93
N ILE A 234 -8.23 -4.92 -18.98
CA ILE A 234 -7.69 -3.65 -19.48
C ILE A 234 -8.65 -2.56 -19.00
N VAL A 235 -8.16 -1.56 -18.29
CA VAL A 235 -8.97 -0.45 -17.78
C VAL A 235 -8.40 0.86 -18.29
N ALA A 236 -9.24 1.75 -18.80
CA ALA A 236 -8.82 3.07 -19.23
C ALA A 236 -9.82 4.15 -18.84
N TRP A 237 -9.34 5.36 -18.58
CA TRP A 237 -10.17 6.52 -18.24
C TRP A 237 -9.54 7.79 -18.80
N ASN A 238 -10.36 8.79 -19.13
CA ASN A 238 -9.85 10.16 -19.23
C ASN A 238 -9.38 10.59 -17.85
N ASN A 239 -8.32 11.41 -17.74
CA ASN A 239 -7.73 11.76 -16.43
C ASN A 239 -8.16 13.15 -15.94
N PRO A 240 -9.40 13.32 -15.42
CA PRO A 240 -9.85 14.58 -14.86
C PRO A 240 -9.21 14.83 -13.49
N SER A 241 -9.36 16.05 -12.98
CA SER A 241 -9.00 16.37 -11.59
C SER A 241 -9.91 15.71 -10.53
N THR A 242 -10.92 14.94 -10.94
CA THR A 242 -11.89 14.26 -10.05
C THR A 242 -11.35 12.91 -9.53
N ARG A 243 -11.75 12.54 -8.31
CA ARG A 243 -11.30 11.27 -7.68
C ARG A 243 -11.88 10.06 -8.43
N MET A 244 -11.12 8.96 -8.49
CA MET A 244 -11.56 7.73 -9.17
C MET A 244 -12.78 7.09 -8.50
N VAL A 245 -12.71 6.97 -7.17
CA VAL A 245 -13.77 6.41 -6.32
C VAL A 245 -14.14 7.42 -5.23
N ALA A 246 -15.37 7.34 -4.73
CA ALA A 246 -15.83 8.22 -3.66
C ALA A 246 -15.19 7.91 -2.29
N GLY A 247 -14.91 6.62 -2.04
CA GLY A 247 -14.33 6.12 -0.80
C GLY A 247 -12.80 6.04 -0.79
N VAL A 248 -12.26 5.34 0.22
CA VAL A 248 -10.84 5.02 0.33
C VAL A 248 -10.56 3.72 -0.43
N MET A 249 -9.62 3.75 -1.36
CA MET A 249 -9.19 2.53 -2.05
C MET A 249 -8.36 1.65 -1.10
N PRO A 250 -8.75 0.38 -0.87
CA PRO A 250 -8.03 -0.53 0.01
C PRO A 250 -6.63 -0.88 -0.51
N SER A 251 -5.80 -1.37 0.40
CA SER A 251 -4.43 -1.82 0.11
C SER A 251 -4.40 -3.19 -0.61
N PHE A 252 -5.11 -3.31 -1.73
CA PHE A 252 -5.12 -4.51 -2.55
C PHE A 252 -3.74 -4.81 -3.14
N LEU A 253 -3.37 -6.08 -3.17
CA LEU A 253 -2.15 -6.60 -3.79
C LEU A 253 -2.40 -6.83 -5.28
N ASN A 254 -1.62 -6.15 -6.13
CA ASN A 254 -1.81 -6.15 -7.58
C ASN A 254 -1.61 -7.56 -8.18
N GLY A 255 -2.50 -7.95 -9.08
CA GLY A 255 -2.44 -9.26 -9.74
C GLY A 255 -2.82 -10.44 -8.84
N ARG A 256 -3.41 -10.19 -7.66
CA ARG A 256 -3.90 -11.20 -6.70
C ARG A 256 -5.43 -11.22 -6.60
N GLY A 257 -6.10 -11.09 -7.75
CA GLY A 257 -7.56 -11.20 -7.86
C GLY A 257 -8.35 -10.07 -7.20
N VAL A 258 -9.66 -10.04 -7.49
CA VAL A 258 -10.72 -9.20 -6.89
C VAL A 258 -10.61 -7.68 -7.13
N HIS A 259 -9.41 -7.10 -7.10
CA HIS A 259 -9.17 -5.65 -7.08
C HIS A 259 -9.65 -4.91 -8.34
N ASN A 260 -9.50 -5.50 -9.52
CA ASN A 260 -9.89 -4.88 -10.79
C ASN A 260 -11.42 -4.78 -10.91
N TRP A 261 -12.12 -5.88 -10.60
CA TRP A 261 -13.60 -5.86 -10.55
C TRP A 261 -14.14 -5.00 -9.42
N TRP A 262 -13.49 -4.99 -8.26
CA TRP A 262 -13.83 -4.08 -7.16
C TRP A 262 -13.74 -2.62 -7.61
N LEU A 263 -12.69 -2.23 -8.36
CA LEU A 263 -12.55 -0.88 -8.89
C LEU A 263 -13.71 -0.50 -9.82
N ILE A 264 -14.03 -1.36 -10.79
CA ILE A 264 -15.15 -1.11 -11.71
C ILE A 264 -16.45 -0.91 -10.92
N HIS A 265 -16.68 -1.76 -9.93
CA HIS A 265 -17.87 -1.68 -9.08
C HIS A 265 -17.94 -0.35 -8.32
N GLU A 266 -16.87 0.05 -7.64
CA GLU A 266 -16.88 1.29 -6.85
C GLU A 266 -16.97 2.54 -7.72
N VAL A 267 -16.36 2.53 -8.90
CA VAL A 267 -16.52 3.60 -9.88
C VAL A 267 -17.99 3.69 -10.32
N LEU A 268 -18.60 2.56 -10.66
CA LEU A 268 -20.00 2.47 -11.07
C LEU A 268 -20.95 2.94 -9.96
N SER A 269 -20.74 2.48 -8.73
CA SER A 269 -21.54 2.86 -7.55
C SER A 269 -21.42 4.34 -7.17
N SER A 270 -20.30 4.98 -7.52
CA SER A 270 -20.06 6.39 -7.24
C SER A 270 -20.90 7.33 -8.11
N GLU A 271 -21.34 6.88 -9.28
CA GLU A 271 -22.06 7.67 -10.28
C GLU A 271 -21.34 8.98 -10.68
N THR A 272 -20.03 9.07 -10.45
CA THR A 272 -19.21 10.26 -10.76
C THR A 272 -18.74 10.30 -12.21
N ARG A 273 -18.78 9.17 -12.91
CA ARG A 273 -18.33 9.01 -14.30
C ARG A 273 -19.13 7.92 -15.01
N LEU A 274 -19.16 7.99 -16.34
CA LEU A 274 -19.80 6.97 -17.18
C LEU A 274 -18.92 5.71 -17.26
N VAL A 275 -19.52 4.53 -17.20
CA VAL A 275 -18.80 3.24 -17.24
C VAL A 275 -19.18 2.44 -18.49
N PHE A 276 -18.17 2.06 -19.26
CA PHE A 276 -18.32 1.36 -20.54
C PHE A 276 -17.67 -0.03 -20.51
N ASP A 277 -18.42 -1.05 -20.92
CA ASP A 277 -17.96 -2.42 -21.11
C ASP A 277 -17.61 -2.65 -22.59
N ALA A 278 -16.32 -2.67 -22.88
CA ALA A 278 -15.77 -2.93 -24.21
C ALA A 278 -15.35 -4.39 -24.40
N SER A 279 -15.77 -5.32 -23.54
CA SER A 279 -15.37 -6.74 -23.61
C SER A 279 -15.87 -7.46 -24.88
N ASN A 280 -16.84 -6.89 -25.60
CA ASN A 280 -17.24 -7.36 -26.93
C ASN A 280 -16.19 -7.08 -28.02
N LEU A 281 -15.28 -6.12 -27.77
CA LEU A 281 -14.15 -5.83 -28.63
C LEU A 281 -12.97 -6.72 -28.21
N VAL A 282 -12.04 -6.92 -29.14
CA VAL A 282 -10.76 -7.54 -28.81
C VAL A 282 -9.71 -6.45 -28.72
N LEU A 283 -9.50 -5.96 -27.49
CA LEU A 283 -8.51 -4.92 -27.22
C LEU A 283 -7.15 -5.47 -26.81
N GLY A 284 -7.11 -6.68 -26.23
CA GLY A 284 -5.85 -7.32 -25.90
C GLY A 284 -5.92 -8.84 -25.77
N LEU A 285 -4.74 -9.45 -25.80
CA LEU A 285 -4.52 -10.89 -25.84
C LEU A 285 -3.59 -11.32 -24.71
N TYR A 286 -3.89 -12.46 -24.10
CA TYR A 286 -3.11 -13.04 -23.01
C TYR A 286 -2.53 -14.41 -23.44
N PRO A 287 -1.19 -14.55 -23.63
CA PRO A 287 -0.57 -15.77 -24.15
C PRO A 287 -0.27 -16.84 -23.08
N GLU A 288 -0.87 -18.02 -23.22
CA GLU A 288 -0.77 -19.13 -22.26
C GLU A 288 0.55 -19.94 -22.36
N ASN A 289 1.08 -20.21 -23.57
CA ASN A 289 2.15 -21.21 -23.80
C ASN A 289 3.55 -20.93 -23.24
N PHE A 290 3.83 -19.77 -22.63
CA PHE A 290 5.12 -19.55 -21.93
C PHE A 290 5.18 -20.21 -20.53
N SER A 291 4.25 -21.10 -20.21
CA SER A 291 4.27 -21.99 -19.04
C SER A 291 5.23 -23.17 -19.27
N GLU A 292 6.55 -22.92 -19.32
CA GLU A 292 7.51 -24.03 -19.26
C GLU A 292 7.52 -24.68 -17.86
N LYS A 293 7.04 -25.93 -17.82
CA LYS A 293 7.46 -27.02 -16.93
C LYS A 293 7.73 -26.67 -15.46
N ARG A 294 6.67 -26.54 -14.65
CA ARG A 294 6.73 -26.92 -13.23
C ARG A 294 6.73 -28.45 -13.10
N SER A 295 7.86 -29.09 -13.38
CA SER A 295 8.08 -30.50 -13.00
C SER A 295 9.56 -30.81 -12.83
N THR A 296 10.08 -30.61 -11.61
CA THR A 296 10.95 -31.56 -10.89
C THR A 296 11.23 -31.06 -9.46
N SER A 297 10.80 -31.84 -8.45
CA SER A 297 11.17 -31.83 -7.01
C SER A 297 11.05 -30.49 -6.25
N THR A 298 10.25 -30.29 -5.20
CA THR A 298 9.80 -31.12 -4.07
C THR A 298 8.49 -30.55 -3.50
N SER A 299 7.68 -31.40 -2.85
CA SER A 299 6.40 -31.13 -2.17
C SER A 299 5.27 -30.54 -3.04
N ARG A 300 4.28 -31.41 -3.32
CA ARG A 300 2.95 -31.06 -3.82
C ARG A 300 2.29 -30.08 -2.84
N ASN A 301 2.06 -28.84 -3.26
CA ASN A 301 0.92 -27.97 -2.88
C ASN A 301 1.11 -26.51 -3.36
N VAL A 302 1.37 -26.27 -4.66
CA VAL A 302 1.28 -24.89 -5.20
C VAL A 302 0.72 -24.89 -6.62
N SER A 303 -0.61 -24.93 -6.72
CA SER A 303 -1.36 -24.62 -7.93
C SER A 303 -2.79 -24.18 -7.59
N ASN A 304 -2.93 -22.94 -7.11
CA ASN A 304 -4.13 -22.12 -7.30
C ASN A 304 -3.79 -20.64 -6.96
N PRO A 305 -4.02 -19.65 -7.83
CA PRO A 305 -3.98 -18.22 -7.45
C PRO A 305 -4.96 -17.92 -6.31
N ASP A 306 -6.09 -18.65 -6.28
CA ASP A 306 -7.16 -18.61 -5.27
C ASP A 306 -6.75 -19.17 -3.90
N GLY A 307 -5.53 -19.72 -3.75
CA GLY A 307 -5.03 -20.31 -2.50
C GLY A 307 -3.87 -19.55 -1.85
N SER A 308 -3.53 -18.35 -2.35
CA SER A 308 -2.49 -17.51 -1.75
C SER A 308 -3.07 -16.62 -0.65
N TRP A 309 -2.32 -16.42 0.44
CA TRP A 309 -2.72 -15.49 1.51
C TRP A 309 -2.95 -14.07 0.97
N GLU A 310 -2.29 -13.69 -0.12
CA GLU A 310 -2.45 -12.39 -0.78
C GLU A 310 -3.82 -12.27 -1.48
N TYR A 311 -4.33 -13.36 -2.06
CA TYR A 311 -5.69 -13.43 -2.59
C TYR A 311 -6.72 -13.35 -1.47
N ASP A 312 -6.49 -14.06 -0.35
CA ASP A 312 -7.37 -13.98 0.83
C ASP A 312 -7.43 -12.57 1.42
N VAL A 313 -6.29 -11.87 1.48
CA VAL A 313 -6.23 -10.44 1.84
C VAL A 313 -7.10 -9.62 0.89
N ASN A 314 -6.95 -9.78 -0.42
CA ASN A 314 -7.75 -9.04 -1.39
C ASN A 314 -9.24 -9.34 -1.25
N ARG A 315 -9.63 -10.61 -1.13
CA ARG A 315 -11.04 -10.98 -0.92
C ARG A 315 -11.61 -10.35 0.37
N HIS A 316 -10.85 -10.39 1.46
CA HIS A 316 -11.26 -9.78 2.72
C HIS A 316 -11.41 -8.25 2.60
N LEU A 317 -10.44 -7.57 1.98
CA LEU A 317 -10.52 -6.12 1.72
C LEU A 317 -11.70 -5.78 0.82
N ALA A 318 -12.00 -6.58 -0.19
CA ALA A 318 -13.14 -6.33 -1.06
C ALA A 318 -14.46 -6.41 -0.29
N ALA A 319 -14.64 -7.44 0.55
CA ALA A 319 -15.81 -7.59 1.40
C ALA A 319 -15.98 -6.44 2.41
N LEU A 320 -14.88 -5.94 2.98
CA LEU A 320 -14.92 -4.84 3.97
C LEU A 320 -15.19 -3.47 3.35
N TYR A 321 -14.73 -3.20 2.13
CA TYR A 321 -14.77 -1.86 1.53
C TYR A 321 -15.70 -1.76 0.31
N GLY A 322 -16.23 -2.88 -0.17
CA GLY A 322 -17.11 -2.93 -1.34
C GLY A 322 -18.52 -2.43 -1.03
N SER A 323 -19.03 -1.51 -1.86
CA SER A 323 -20.39 -0.98 -1.75
C SER A 323 -21.46 -2.03 -2.05
N TYR A 324 -21.14 -3.10 -2.79
CA TYR A 324 -22.05 -4.22 -3.06
C TYR A 324 -22.49 -4.97 -1.80
N CYS A 325 -21.73 -4.87 -0.70
CA CYS A 325 -22.06 -5.50 0.57
C CYS A 325 -23.12 -4.73 1.39
N TYR A 326 -23.37 -3.47 1.04
CA TYR A 326 -24.18 -2.53 1.81
C TYR A 326 -25.40 -2.01 1.05
N GLU A 327 -25.85 -2.72 -0.01
CA GLU A 327 -26.98 -2.28 -0.82
C GLU A 327 -28.27 -2.09 0.02
N LEU A 328 -28.54 -0.83 0.37
CA LEU A 328 -29.90 -0.34 0.58
C LEU A 328 -30.63 -0.38 -0.76
N PRO A 329 -31.94 -0.67 -0.79
CA PRO A 329 -32.70 -0.83 -2.03
C PRO A 329 -32.73 0.49 -2.82
N ARG A 330 -31.76 0.68 -3.73
CA ARG A 330 -31.76 1.78 -4.68
C ARG A 330 -32.88 1.51 -5.69
N ARG A 331 -33.73 2.52 -5.93
CA ARG A 331 -34.81 2.45 -6.93
C ARG A 331 -34.30 2.36 -8.37
N ASN A 332 -33.04 2.71 -8.63
CA ASN A 332 -32.38 2.63 -9.93
C ASN A 332 -31.01 1.97 -9.77
N SER A 333 -30.76 0.89 -10.52
CA SER A 333 -29.44 0.26 -10.58
C SER A 333 -28.46 1.15 -11.37
N PRO A 334 -27.17 1.20 -10.98
CA PRO A 334 -26.15 1.87 -11.79
C PRO A 334 -26.11 1.32 -13.23
N MET A 335 -25.98 2.21 -14.22
CA MET A 335 -25.97 1.83 -15.64
C MET A 335 -24.56 1.56 -16.15
N VAL A 336 -24.37 0.44 -16.83
CA VAL A 336 -23.15 0.14 -17.62
C VAL A 336 -23.52 0.12 -19.11
N TYR A 337 -22.66 0.68 -19.94
CA TYR A 337 -22.89 0.78 -21.38
C TYR A 337 -22.00 -0.19 -22.14
N LYS A 338 -22.59 -1.13 -22.88
CA LYS A 338 -21.83 -2.03 -23.75
C LYS A 338 -21.38 -1.28 -25.00
N VAL A 339 -20.10 -1.41 -25.33
CA VAL A 339 -19.53 -0.88 -26.56
C VAL A 339 -19.67 -1.92 -27.67
N VAL A 340 -20.26 -1.51 -28.80
CA VAL A 340 -20.42 -2.34 -29.99
C VAL A 340 -19.81 -1.59 -31.17
N LYS A 341 -18.88 -2.22 -31.89
CA LYS A 341 -18.30 -1.65 -33.11
C LYS A 341 -19.29 -1.79 -34.26
N GLN A 342 -19.61 -0.67 -34.91
CA GLN A 342 -20.39 -0.64 -36.15
C GLN A 342 -19.59 0.10 -37.22
N PHE A 343 -19.09 -0.64 -38.21
CA PHE A 343 -18.22 -0.12 -39.26
C PHE A 343 -16.96 0.58 -38.68
N GLU A 344 -16.79 1.89 -38.92
CA GLU A 344 -15.69 2.72 -38.42
C GLU A 344 -16.03 3.49 -37.13
N ASP A 345 -17.21 3.22 -36.53
CA ASP A 345 -17.69 3.94 -35.35
C ASP A 345 -18.13 2.99 -34.21
N TYR A 346 -18.45 3.57 -33.05
CA TYR A 346 -18.88 2.83 -31.86
C TYR A 346 -20.29 3.23 -31.43
N MET A 347 -21.12 2.23 -31.13
CA MET A 347 -22.47 2.41 -30.61
C MET A 347 -22.54 1.88 -29.18
N PHE A 348 -23.33 2.55 -28.33
CA PHE A 348 -23.52 2.15 -26.93
C PHE A 348 -24.91 1.58 -26.70
N SER A 349 -24.97 0.35 -26.19
CA SER A 349 -26.23 -0.24 -25.73
C SER A 349 -26.26 -0.24 -24.21
N LYS A 350 -27.40 0.23 -23.66
CA LYS A 350 -27.65 0.17 -22.21
C LYS A 350 -27.69 -1.29 -21.77
N ASN A 351 -26.97 -1.61 -20.72
CA ASN A 351 -27.08 -2.86 -20.02
C ASN A 351 -27.41 -2.54 -18.56
N GLU A 352 -28.38 -3.24 -17.97
CA GLU A 352 -28.47 -3.26 -16.51
C GLU A 352 -27.11 -3.76 -16.00
N GLY A 353 -26.54 -3.05 -15.02
CA GLY A 353 -25.17 -3.30 -14.54
C GLY A 353 -24.93 -4.79 -14.33
N PRO A 354 -23.72 -5.31 -14.59
CA PRO A 354 -23.44 -6.72 -14.38
C PRO A 354 -23.81 -7.09 -12.94
N ASN A 355 -24.34 -8.30 -12.72
CA ASN A 355 -24.52 -8.85 -11.39
C ASN A 355 -23.12 -9.20 -10.82
N LEU A 356 -22.34 -8.16 -10.50
CA LEU A 356 -20.91 -8.18 -10.17
C LEU A 356 -20.66 -8.82 -8.80
N SER A 357 -21.67 -8.86 -7.94
CA SER A 357 -21.63 -9.56 -6.65
C SER A 357 -21.14 -11.00 -6.81
N ASN A 358 -21.66 -11.73 -7.82
CA ASN A 358 -21.26 -13.12 -8.13
C ASN A 358 -19.88 -13.27 -8.80
N SER A 359 -19.26 -12.16 -9.22
CA SER A 359 -17.95 -12.16 -9.92
C SER A 359 -16.80 -11.70 -9.02
N VAL A 360 -17.09 -10.81 -8.05
CA VAL A 360 -16.13 -10.33 -7.04
C VAL A 360 -16.01 -11.35 -5.88
N ILE A 361 -17.13 -11.99 -5.53
CA ILE A 361 -17.22 -13.07 -4.55
C ILE A 361 -17.46 -14.36 -5.33
N ASN A 362 -16.44 -15.22 -5.46
CA ASN A 362 -16.46 -16.42 -6.31
C ASN A 362 -17.71 -17.32 -6.13
N LYS A 363 -18.08 -18.00 -7.23
CA LYS A 363 -19.21 -18.94 -7.43
C LYS A 363 -19.16 -20.27 -6.63
N GLU A 364 -18.25 -20.49 -5.69
CA GLU A 364 -18.05 -21.82 -5.09
C GLU A 364 -19.04 -22.20 -3.97
N GLN A 365 -20.01 -21.36 -3.63
CA GLN A 365 -21.06 -21.73 -2.69
C GLN A 365 -22.44 -21.66 -3.34
N ASN A 366 -22.81 -22.76 -4.02
CA ASN A 366 -24.22 -23.16 -4.17
C ASN A 366 -24.79 -23.44 -2.77
N VAL A 367 -25.10 -22.40 -2.02
CA VAL A 367 -25.87 -22.49 -0.78
C VAL A 367 -27.23 -21.85 -1.04
N HIS A 368 -28.27 -22.62 -0.72
CA HIS A 368 -29.68 -22.28 -0.90
C HIS A 368 -30.04 -20.83 -0.52
N PRO A 369 -31.05 -20.24 -1.18
CA PRO A 369 -31.45 -18.85 -0.96
C PRO A 369 -32.21 -18.72 0.37
N GLU A 370 -31.48 -18.65 1.48
CA GLU A 370 -31.99 -18.11 2.74
C GLU A 370 -31.47 -16.67 2.89
N GLY A 371 -32.44 -15.74 2.92
CA GLY A 371 -32.28 -14.29 2.76
C GLY A 371 -31.44 -13.58 3.82
N GLY A 372 -30.13 -13.57 3.61
CA GLY A 372 -29.16 -12.62 4.18
C GLY A 372 -28.17 -12.19 3.10
N SER A 373 -27.51 -11.05 3.28
CA SER A 373 -26.48 -10.57 2.33
C SER A 373 -25.34 -11.62 2.21
N LEU A 374 -24.90 -11.94 0.99
CA LEU A 374 -23.75 -12.83 0.75
C LEU A 374 -22.50 -12.36 1.53
N CYS A 375 -22.33 -11.04 1.65
CA CYS A 375 -21.24 -10.45 2.41
C CYS A 375 -21.38 -10.59 3.93
N GLU A 376 -22.59 -10.56 4.50
CA GLU A 376 -22.76 -10.77 5.94
C GLU A 376 -22.36 -12.19 6.34
N LYS A 377 -22.67 -13.17 5.49
CA LYS A 377 -22.19 -14.54 5.66
C LYS A 377 -20.67 -14.59 5.49
N GLU A 378 -20.10 -13.98 4.44
CA GLU A 378 -18.64 -13.96 4.27
C GLU A 378 -17.87 -13.22 5.37
N ILE A 379 -18.35 -12.10 5.91
CA ILE A 379 -17.70 -11.38 7.01
C ILE A 379 -17.79 -12.20 8.31
N SER A 380 -18.89 -12.93 8.51
CA SER A 380 -19.08 -13.86 9.63
C SER A 380 -18.22 -15.15 9.49
N TYR A 381 -17.99 -15.61 8.26
CA TYR A 381 -17.18 -16.79 7.93
C TYR A 381 -15.72 -16.48 7.56
N SER A 382 -15.35 -15.21 7.42
CA SER A 382 -13.97 -14.78 7.15
C SER A 382 -13.16 -15.08 8.40
N SER A 383 -12.56 -16.25 8.41
CA SER A 383 -11.43 -16.56 9.28
C SER A 383 -10.46 -15.38 9.29
N ALA A 384 -9.92 -15.04 10.46
CA ALA A 384 -8.87 -14.03 10.58
C ALA A 384 -7.83 -14.25 9.47
N VAL A 385 -7.54 -13.21 8.68
CA VAL A 385 -6.55 -13.31 7.61
C VAL A 385 -5.19 -13.47 8.28
N ASN A 386 -4.59 -14.65 8.12
CA ASN A 386 -3.33 -15.01 8.75
C ASN A 386 -2.23 -15.12 7.71
N LEU A 387 -1.02 -14.72 8.07
CA LEU A 387 0.15 -15.05 7.28
C LEU A 387 0.48 -16.54 7.46
N PRO A 388 0.85 -17.25 6.38
CA PRO A 388 1.32 -18.63 6.46
C PRO A 388 2.74 -18.73 7.05
N HIS A 389 3.41 -17.59 7.26
CA HIS A 389 4.80 -17.51 7.68
C HIS A 389 4.91 -17.55 9.21
N SER A 390 5.75 -18.45 9.73
CA SER A 390 6.19 -18.40 11.12
C SER A 390 7.22 -17.29 11.31
N LEU A 391 7.57 -16.97 12.56
CA LEU A 391 8.62 -16.01 12.84
C LEU A 391 9.94 -16.41 12.15
N GLU A 392 10.32 -17.69 12.22
CA GLU A 392 11.54 -18.24 11.62
C GLU A 392 11.56 -18.01 10.11
N MET A 393 10.45 -18.32 9.42
CA MET A 393 10.31 -18.07 7.98
C MET A 393 10.38 -16.58 7.62
N LEU A 394 9.76 -15.71 8.44
CA LEU A 394 9.84 -14.26 8.24
C LEU A 394 11.28 -13.76 8.39
N LEU A 395 12.00 -14.22 9.41
CA LEU A 395 13.41 -13.84 9.63
C LEU A 395 14.29 -14.29 8.47
N GLU A 396 14.11 -15.51 7.97
CA GLU A 396 14.84 -16.02 6.80
C GLU A 396 14.57 -15.17 5.55
N LEU A 397 13.31 -14.75 5.35
CA LEU A 397 12.91 -13.98 4.19
C LEU A 397 13.46 -12.55 4.21
N VAL A 398 13.47 -11.90 5.37
CA VAL A 398 13.76 -10.44 5.44
C VAL A 398 15.17 -10.12 5.90
N ALA A 399 15.88 -11.01 6.62
CA ALA A 399 17.19 -10.67 7.17
C ALA A 399 18.19 -10.19 6.13
N ASP A 400 19.05 -9.24 6.52
CA ASP A 400 20.11 -8.77 5.64
C ASP A 400 21.26 -9.80 5.49
N LYS A 401 22.26 -9.47 4.68
CA LYS A 401 23.44 -10.32 4.45
C LYS A 401 24.23 -10.66 5.71
N ASN A 402 24.10 -9.86 6.77
CA ASN A 402 24.73 -10.07 8.08
C ASN A 402 23.78 -10.76 9.07
N ARG A 403 22.65 -11.33 8.60
CA ARG A 403 21.58 -11.89 9.43
C ARG A 403 21.01 -10.88 10.45
N SER A 404 21.02 -9.59 10.13
CA SER A 404 20.43 -8.54 10.97
C SER A 404 18.99 -8.24 10.56
N VAL A 405 18.12 -8.11 11.56
CA VAL A 405 16.70 -7.77 11.40
C VAL A 405 16.37 -6.56 12.28
N VAL A 406 15.64 -5.61 11.73
CA VAL A 406 15.01 -4.51 12.48
C VAL A 406 13.69 -5.00 13.06
N LEU A 407 13.54 -4.93 14.37
CA LEU A 407 12.34 -5.37 15.07
C LEU A 407 11.57 -4.16 15.60
N ALA A 408 10.29 -4.07 15.24
CA ALA A 408 9.34 -3.18 15.88
C ALA A 408 8.30 -3.97 16.66
N VAL A 409 7.90 -3.48 17.84
CA VAL A 409 6.82 -4.07 18.65
C VAL A 409 5.73 -3.02 18.79
N ALA A 410 4.52 -3.34 18.31
CA ALA A 410 3.43 -2.37 18.23
C ALA A 410 2.07 -2.99 18.61
N GLY A 411 1.19 -2.15 19.17
CA GLY A 411 -0.21 -2.49 19.44
C GLY A 411 -1.15 -1.55 18.68
N ALA A 412 -2.45 -1.82 18.71
CA ALA A 412 -3.43 -1.27 17.75
C ALA A 412 -3.48 0.25 17.79
N SER A 413 -3.28 0.76 19.00
CA SER A 413 -3.22 2.17 19.28
C SER A 413 -2.10 2.87 18.47
N TYR A 414 -0.95 2.21 18.20
CA TYR A 414 0.22 2.75 17.46
C TYR A 414 0.15 2.53 15.95
N ARG A 415 -0.97 2.01 15.43
CA ARG A 415 -1.18 1.67 14.02
C ARG A 415 -0.68 2.72 13.02
N ASP A 416 -1.11 3.98 13.13
CA ASP A 416 -0.74 5.00 12.14
C ASP A 416 0.74 5.38 12.23
N MET A 417 1.29 5.36 13.44
CA MET A 417 2.71 5.62 13.69
C MET A 417 3.58 4.48 13.16
N LEU A 418 3.13 3.23 13.33
CA LEU A 418 3.73 2.05 12.70
C LEU A 418 3.77 2.22 11.17
N MET A 419 2.67 2.67 10.54
CA MET A 419 2.67 2.92 9.09
C MET A 419 3.63 4.02 8.68
N SER A 420 3.66 5.15 9.40
CA SER A 420 4.65 6.21 9.13
C SER A 420 6.09 5.68 9.27
N TRP A 421 6.36 4.84 10.27
CA TRP A 421 7.66 4.23 10.48
C TRP A 421 8.02 3.27 9.33
N VAL A 422 7.09 2.40 8.89
CA VAL A 422 7.30 1.49 7.75
C VAL A 422 7.53 2.25 6.45
N CYS A 423 6.73 3.28 6.17
CA CYS A 423 6.92 4.14 5.01
C CYS A 423 8.31 4.79 5.03
N ARG A 424 8.74 5.24 6.20
CA ARG A 424 10.07 5.83 6.37
C ARG A 424 11.19 4.81 6.14
N LEU A 425 11.08 3.60 6.68
CA LEU A 425 12.05 2.53 6.45
C LEU A 425 12.16 2.18 4.96
N ARG A 426 11.03 2.02 4.27
CA ARG A 426 10.98 1.75 2.82
C ARG A 426 11.68 2.86 2.03
N ARG A 427 11.45 4.13 2.36
CA ARG A 427 12.11 5.29 1.74
C ARG A 427 13.62 5.28 1.96
N LEU A 428 14.07 4.78 3.11
CA LEU A 428 15.49 4.56 3.43
C LEU A 428 16.06 3.25 2.84
N ARG A 429 15.27 2.50 2.05
CA ARG A 429 15.61 1.18 1.51
C ARG A 429 15.95 0.14 2.57
N VAL A 430 15.34 0.25 3.75
CA VAL A 430 15.40 -0.74 4.83
C VAL A 430 14.26 -1.72 4.63
N THR A 431 14.58 -2.90 4.10
CA THR A 431 13.61 -3.99 3.85
C THR A 431 13.70 -5.11 4.87
N ASN A 432 14.75 -5.14 5.69
CA ASN A 432 15.04 -6.20 6.65
C ASN A 432 14.37 -5.98 8.01
N PHE A 433 13.05 -5.76 8.02
CA PHE A 433 12.31 -5.54 9.27
C PHE A 433 11.23 -6.60 9.51
N VAL A 434 10.86 -6.80 10.78
CA VAL A 434 9.71 -7.61 11.23
C VAL A 434 8.92 -6.82 12.27
N VAL A 435 7.60 -6.91 12.22
CA VAL A 435 6.69 -6.38 13.23
C VAL A 435 6.26 -7.51 14.17
N CYS A 436 6.39 -7.30 15.47
CA CYS A 436 5.72 -8.11 16.49
C CYS A 436 4.46 -7.37 16.95
N ALA A 437 3.30 -7.90 16.55
CA ALA A 437 2.01 -7.39 16.99
C ALA A 437 1.72 -7.82 18.42
N LEU A 438 1.32 -6.86 19.26
CA LEU A 438 0.93 -7.09 20.66
C LEU A 438 -0.51 -7.60 20.81
N ASP A 439 -1.35 -7.34 19.82
CA ASP A 439 -2.77 -7.69 19.81
C ASP A 439 -3.21 -8.17 18.42
N GLN A 440 -4.38 -8.82 18.39
CA GLN A 440 -4.94 -9.41 17.16
C GLN A 440 -5.29 -8.34 16.11
N GLU A 441 -5.79 -7.19 16.54
CA GLU A 441 -6.14 -6.07 15.65
C GLU A 441 -4.91 -5.54 14.91
N THR A 442 -3.78 -5.38 15.60
CA THR A 442 -2.51 -4.97 14.99
C THR A 442 -1.98 -6.02 14.05
N TYR A 443 -2.11 -7.30 14.42
CA TYR A 443 -1.68 -8.40 13.57
C TYR A 443 -2.47 -8.38 12.25
N GLU A 444 -3.80 -8.40 12.31
CA GLU A 444 -4.68 -8.36 11.13
C GLU A 444 -4.44 -7.11 10.30
N PHE A 445 -4.39 -5.94 10.93
CA PHE A 445 -4.03 -4.70 10.25
C PHE A 445 -2.70 -4.85 9.52
N SER A 446 -1.70 -5.44 10.16
CA SER A 446 -0.38 -5.57 9.56
C SER A 446 -0.35 -6.53 8.37
N VAL A 447 -1.12 -7.62 8.43
CA VAL A 447 -1.33 -8.53 7.30
C VAL A 447 -2.01 -7.80 6.13
N LEU A 448 -3.08 -7.03 6.40
CA LEU A 448 -3.81 -6.26 5.38
C LEU A 448 -3.00 -5.12 4.76
N GLN A 449 -1.91 -4.69 5.42
CA GLN A 449 -0.96 -3.71 4.89
C GLN A 449 0.31 -4.38 4.32
N GLY A 450 0.31 -5.71 4.15
CA GLY A 450 1.41 -6.48 3.58
C GLY A 450 2.73 -6.27 4.32
N MET A 451 2.71 -6.18 5.65
CA MET A 451 3.90 -6.12 6.50
C MET A 451 4.32 -7.53 6.96
N PRO A 452 5.63 -7.78 7.17
CA PRO A 452 6.12 -9.03 7.75
C PRO A 452 5.81 -9.02 9.25
N VAL A 453 4.73 -9.69 9.65
CA VAL A 453 4.22 -9.62 11.02
C VAL A 453 4.14 -10.99 11.69
N SER A 454 4.56 -11.03 12.95
CA SER A 454 4.33 -12.16 13.86
C SER A 454 3.57 -11.68 15.09
N ARG A 455 2.95 -12.60 15.83
CA ARG A 455 2.31 -12.34 17.11
C ARG A 455 2.97 -13.20 18.18
N ASP A 456 3.38 -12.58 19.29
CA ASP A 456 3.84 -13.35 20.45
C ASP A 456 2.61 -13.93 21.17
N THR A 457 2.57 -15.26 21.32
CA THR A 457 1.49 -15.99 22.00
C THR A 457 1.39 -15.62 23.48
N LEU A 458 2.46 -15.06 24.05
CA LEU A 458 2.54 -14.59 25.42
C LEU A 458 2.25 -13.08 25.56
N SER A 459 1.73 -12.42 24.53
CA SER A 459 1.31 -11.01 24.59
C SER A 459 0.06 -10.84 25.46
N PRO A 460 -0.04 -9.77 26.25
CA PRO A 460 -1.24 -9.50 27.05
C PRO A 460 -2.45 -9.22 26.15
N ASN A 461 -3.58 -9.88 26.44
CA ASN A 461 -4.85 -9.60 25.76
C ASN A 461 -5.42 -8.26 26.28
N ASN A 462 -5.89 -7.39 25.38
CA ASN A 462 -6.52 -6.09 25.67
C ASN A 462 -5.60 -5.00 26.26
N VAL A 463 -4.68 -4.49 25.44
CA VAL A 463 -3.89 -3.28 25.74
C VAL A 463 -4.79 -2.04 25.60
N SER A 464 -5.17 -1.40 26.73
CA SER A 464 -6.00 -0.17 26.74
C SER A 464 -5.35 0.97 25.94
N PHE A 465 -6.17 1.70 25.17
CA PHE A 465 -5.74 2.81 24.32
C PHE A 465 -5.20 4.00 25.11
N ASP A 466 -5.83 4.35 26.24
CA ASP A 466 -5.48 5.51 27.06
C ASP A 466 -4.64 5.14 28.31
N ASP A 467 -4.85 3.93 28.87
CA ASP A 467 -4.26 3.57 30.17
C ASP A 467 -2.89 2.87 30.08
N CYS A 468 -2.40 2.59 28.86
CA CYS A 468 -1.10 1.94 28.65
C CYS A 468 0.02 2.96 28.34
N HIS A 469 0.45 3.71 29.36
CA HIS A 469 1.52 4.72 29.26
C HIS A 469 2.67 4.45 30.24
N PHE A 470 3.77 5.20 30.13
CA PHE A 470 4.97 5.01 30.95
C PHE A 470 4.63 4.93 32.45
N GLY A 471 5.11 3.88 33.11
CA GLY A 471 4.88 3.64 34.53
C GLY A 471 3.67 2.76 34.87
N THR A 472 2.76 2.46 33.92
CA THR A 472 1.58 1.62 34.19
C THR A 472 1.88 0.12 34.11
N GLN A 473 1.08 -0.72 34.76
CA GLN A 473 1.23 -2.19 34.74
C GLN A 473 1.14 -2.76 33.31
N CYS A 474 0.29 -2.18 32.47
CA CYS A 474 0.21 -2.52 31.05
C CYS A 474 1.53 -2.25 30.32
N PHE A 475 2.14 -1.06 30.54
CA PHE A 475 3.45 -0.72 29.95
C PHE A 475 4.56 -1.67 30.43
N GLN A 476 4.52 -2.09 31.70
CA GLN A 476 5.46 -3.09 32.23
C GLN A 476 5.30 -4.45 31.53
N GLN A 477 4.07 -4.89 31.26
CA GLN A 477 3.83 -6.14 30.53
C GLN A 477 4.27 -6.05 29.07
N VAL A 478 3.94 -4.94 28.39
CA VAL A 478 4.32 -4.70 26.98
C VAL A 478 5.84 -4.62 26.83
N THR A 479 6.54 -3.91 27.71
CA THR A 479 8.01 -3.83 27.65
C THR A 479 8.62 -5.23 27.82
N LYS A 480 8.17 -6.02 28.79
CA LYS A 480 8.64 -7.41 28.95
C LYS A 480 8.42 -8.31 27.70
N VAL A 481 7.45 -8.00 26.83
CA VAL A 481 7.32 -8.68 25.53
C VAL A 481 8.54 -8.39 24.64
N LYS A 482 8.99 -7.14 24.56
CA LYS A 482 10.10 -6.68 23.69
C LYS A 482 11.39 -7.46 23.94
N SER A 483 11.88 -7.49 25.18
CA SER A 483 13.10 -8.24 25.51
C SER A 483 12.97 -9.75 25.27
N ARG A 484 11.79 -10.35 25.51
CA ARG A 484 11.57 -11.78 25.23
C ARG A 484 11.62 -12.11 23.74
N ILE A 485 10.95 -11.32 22.89
CA ILE A 485 10.97 -11.58 21.45
C ILE A 485 12.37 -11.35 20.87
N VAL A 486 13.10 -10.35 21.37
CA VAL A 486 14.51 -10.13 20.99
C VAL A 486 15.34 -11.34 21.37
N LEU A 487 15.26 -11.83 22.61
CA LEU A 487 15.98 -13.03 23.04
C LEU A 487 15.63 -14.26 22.17
N LYS A 488 14.36 -14.43 21.80
CA LYS A 488 13.94 -15.51 20.90
C LYS A 488 14.64 -15.41 19.53
N ILE A 489 14.65 -14.22 18.93
CA ILE A 489 15.28 -13.99 17.62
C ILE A 489 16.80 -14.17 17.69
N LEU A 490 17.44 -13.69 18.76
CA LEU A 490 18.88 -13.90 18.99
C LEU A 490 19.23 -15.40 19.06
N ARG A 491 18.43 -16.21 19.75
CA ARG A 491 18.62 -17.68 19.82
C ARG A 491 18.38 -18.39 18.49
N LEU A 492 17.66 -17.78 17.56
CA LEU A 492 17.47 -18.27 16.18
C LEU A 492 18.64 -17.90 15.25
N GLY A 493 19.71 -17.25 15.76
CA GLY A 493 20.90 -16.93 14.98
C GLY A 493 20.81 -15.60 14.23
N TYR A 494 19.94 -14.67 14.64
CA TYR A 494 19.77 -13.37 13.97
C TYR A 494 20.14 -12.22 14.89
N ASN A 495 20.87 -11.24 14.36
CA ASN A 495 21.12 -9.97 15.06
C ASN A 495 19.85 -9.11 15.03
N VAL A 496 19.61 -8.33 16.08
CA VAL A 496 18.39 -7.54 16.22
C VAL A 496 18.71 -6.07 16.45
N LEU A 497 18.17 -5.20 15.60
CA LEU A 497 18.00 -3.78 15.90
C LEU A 497 16.57 -3.57 16.39
N LEU A 498 16.37 -3.43 17.70
CA LEU A 498 15.07 -3.01 18.23
C LEU A 498 14.91 -1.52 17.97
N SER A 499 13.76 -1.12 17.42
CA SER A 499 13.35 0.28 17.31
C SER A 499 11.88 0.40 17.67
N ASP A 500 11.57 1.30 18.59
CA ASP A 500 10.20 1.73 18.81
C ASP A 500 9.71 2.47 17.56
N VAL A 501 8.40 2.35 17.29
CA VAL A 501 7.76 2.93 16.10
C VAL A 501 7.69 4.45 16.14
N ASP A 502 7.95 5.06 17.30
CA ASP A 502 8.03 6.49 17.52
C ASP A 502 9.48 7.03 17.42
N VAL A 503 10.42 6.21 16.96
CA VAL A 503 11.76 6.65 16.57
C VAL A 503 11.74 7.01 15.09
N TYR A 504 11.97 8.28 14.75
CA TYR A 504 12.09 8.72 13.36
C TYR A 504 13.52 8.57 12.86
N TRP A 505 13.70 7.99 11.67
CA TRP A 505 15.03 7.70 11.13
C TRP A 505 15.38 8.70 10.04
N PHE A 506 16.47 9.45 10.17
CA PHE A 506 16.99 10.29 9.10
C PHE A 506 17.84 9.49 8.11
N HIS A 507 18.58 8.50 8.61
CA HIS A 507 19.46 7.63 7.84
C HIS A 507 19.31 6.16 8.28
N ASN A 508 19.78 5.22 7.46
CA ASN A 508 19.83 3.80 7.81
C ASN A 508 21.02 3.53 8.77
N PRO A 509 20.78 3.17 10.06
CA PRO A 509 21.82 2.97 11.06
C PRO A 509 22.43 1.55 11.03
N VAL A 510 21.84 0.59 10.30
CA VAL A 510 22.15 -0.84 10.45
C VAL A 510 23.62 -1.13 10.16
N SER A 511 24.18 -0.56 9.09
CA SER A 511 25.59 -0.77 8.73
C SER A 511 26.55 -0.18 9.76
N PHE A 512 26.24 0.99 10.33
CA PHE A 512 27.03 1.60 11.39
C PHE A 512 27.00 0.74 12.66
N LEU A 513 25.82 0.29 13.09
CA LEU A 513 25.68 -0.54 14.29
C LEU A 513 26.39 -1.89 14.14
N HIS A 514 26.32 -2.50 12.95
CA HIS A 514 27.09 -3.69 12.63
C HIS A 514 28.61 -3.43 12.57
N SER A 515 29.08 -2.21 12.34
CA SER A 515 30.51 -1.92 12.32
C SER A 515 31.18 -1.90 13.71
N LEU A 516 30.39 -1.86 14.79
CA LEU A 516 30.89 -1.85 16.17
C LEU A 516 31.60 -3.15 16.59
N GLY A 517 31.49 -4.21 15.78
CA GLY A 517 32.16 -5.49 16.02
C GLY A 517 31.40 -6.46 16.94
N PRO A 518 31.87 -7.72 17.03
CA PRO A 518 31.28 -8.77 17.88
C PRO A 518 31.44 -8.45 19.37
N GLY A 519 30.65 -9.09 20.25
CA GLY A 519 30.73 -8.88 21.69
C GLY A 519 30.34 -7.46 22.14
N THR A 520 29.56 -6.76 21.30
CA THR A 520 29.09 -5.40 21.55
C THR A 520 27.57 -5.33 21.55
N PHE A 521 27.02 -4.67 22.57
CA PHE A 521 25.62 -4.29 22.69
C PHE A 521 25.52 -2.76 22.62
N ALA A 522 24.83 -2.22 21.62
CA ALA A 522 24.77 -0.77 21.43
C ALA A 522 23.38 -0.23 21.78
N ALA A 523 23.28 0.81 22.60
CA ALA A 523 21.99 1.33 23.06
C ALA A 523 21.93 2.86 23.03
N GLN A 524 20.75 3.41 22.74
CA GLN A 524 20.48 4.82 22.94
C GLN A 524 20.54 5.20 24.43
N SER A 525 20.85 6.46 24.72
CA SER A 525 20.79 7.01 26.08
C SER A 525 19.64 8.01 26.27
N ASP A 526 19.00 7.94 27.43
CA ASP A 526 18.10 8.94 28.00
C ASP A 526 18.84 10.06 28.76
N GLU A 527 20.17 10.07 28.75
CA GLU A 527 20.95 11.19 29.28
C GLU A 527 20.89 12.38 28.31
N PHE A 528 20.04 13.35 28.63
CA PHE A 528 19.77 14.52 27.78
C PHE A 528 20.73 15.70 28.02
N ASN A 529 21.53 15.66 29.09
CA ASN A 529 22.52 16.71 29.32
C ASN A 529 23.53 16.73 28.17
N GLN A 530 23.86 17.92 27.67
CA GLN A 530 24.76 18.09 26.52
C GLN A 530 26.21 17.71 26.83
N THR A 531 26.59 17.83 28.10
CA THR A 531 27.95 17.57 28.60
C THR A 531 27.97 16.43 29.60
N GLY A 532 29.15 15.87 29.83
CA GLY A 532 29.37 14.80 30.79
C GLY A 532 29.01 13.40 30.26
N PRO A 533 29.16 12.37 31.11
CA PRO A 533 28.99 10.98 30.71
C PRO A 533 27.60 10.69 30.17
N ILE A 534 27.51 9.87 29.12
CA ILE A 534 26.25 9.46 28.51
C ILE A 534 25.71 8.15 29.11
N ASN A 535 26.59 7.38 29.75
CA ASN A 535 26.31 6.11 30.44
C ASN A 535 25.91 6.29 31.92
N MET A 536 25.22 7.38 32.28
CA MET A 536 24.82 7.65 33.66
C MET A 536 23.82 6.61 34.22
N PRO A 537 23.78 6.37 35.55
CA PRO A 537 22.87 5.41 36.18
C PRO A 537 21.44 5.49 35.67
N ARG A 538 20.93 4.34 35.18
CA ARG A 538 19.57 4.17 34.65
C ARG A 538 19.21 5.09 33.48
N ARG A 539 20.22 5.54 32.72
CA ARG A 539 20.02 6.30 31.47
C ARG A 539 20.05 5.45 30.20
N LEU A 540 20.23 4.14 30.27
CA LEU A 540 20.08 3.30 29.07
C LEU A 540 18.61 3.35 28.60
N ASN A 541 18.40 3.64 27.33
CA ASN A 541 17.08 3.65 26.69
C ASN A 541 16.80 2.31 25.99
N SER A 542 15.68 1.66 26.31
CA SER A 542 15.33 0.36 25.73
C SER A 542 14.42 0.43 24.50
N GLY A 543 14.20 1.63 23.94
CA GLY A 543 13.42 1.86 22.73
C GLY A 543 14.26 1.88 21.44
N PHE A 544 15.58 1.93 21.53
CA PHE A 544 16.47 1.79 20.38
C PHE A 544 17.82 1.16 20.77
N TYR A 545 18.06 -0.09 20.35
CA TYR A 545 19.33 -0.78 20.61
C TYR A 545 19.64 -1.89 19.59
N TYR A 546 20.92 -2.22 19.43
CA TYR A 546 21.42 -3.30 18.60
C TYR A 546 22.06 -4.40 19.44
N ALA A 547 21.55 -5.61 19.27
CA ALA A 547 22.01 -6.82 19.94
C ALA A 547 22.46 -7.86 18.92
N ARG A 548 23.62 -8.47 19.13
CA ARG A 548 24.15 -9.52 18.26
C ARG A 548 23.75 -10.90 18.75
N SER A 549 23.57 -11.82 17.81
CA SER A 549 23.41 -13.23 18.11
C SER A 549 24.79 -13.84 18.40
N ASP A 550 25.27 -13.62 19.63
CA ASP A 550 26.46 -14.25 20.20
C ASP A 550 26.19 -14.70 21.65
N ASP A 551 26.98 -15.64 22.15
CA ASP A 551 26.75 -16.29 23.45
C ASP A 551 26.73 -15.29 24.61
N ALA A 552 27.59 -14.26 24.55
CA ALA A 552 27.67 -13.22 25.57
C ALA A 552 26.38 -12.37 25.59
N THR A 553 25.94 -11.90 24.43
CA THR A 553 24.71 -11.11 24.30
C THR A 553 23.47 -11.90 24.66
N ILE A 554 23.38 -13.16 24.22
CA ILE A 554 22.26 -14.06 24.56
C ILE A 554 22.19 -14.27 26.07
N THR A 555 23.32 -14.57 26.71
CA THR A 555 23.38 -14.76 28.17
C THR A 555 22.99 -13.48 28.91
N ALA A 556 23.49 -12.32 28.49
CA ALA A 556 23.13 -11.04 29.10
C ALA A 556 21.63 -10.73 28.92
N MET A 557 21.05 -11.01 27.76
CA MET A 557 19.61 -10.86 27.52
C MET A 557 18.77 -11.82 28.36
N GLU A 558 19.23 -13.05 28.62
CA GLU A 558 18.58 -13.97 29.56
C GLU A 558 18.57 -13.41 30.99
N MET A 559 19.69 -12.84 31.43
CA MET A 559 19.80 -12.17 32.73
C MET A 559 18.83 -10.98 32.82
N ILE A 560 18.74 -10.15 31.77
CA ILE A 560 17.79 -9.02 31.70
C ILE A 560 16.35 -9.49 31.80
N VAL A 561 15.95 -10.48 30.98
CA VAL A 561 14.57 -11.02 30.99
C VAL A 561 14.23 -11.61 32.35
N LYS A 562 15.16 -12.37 32.96
CA LYS A 562 14.98 -12.93 34.31
C LYS A 562 14.83 -11.84 35.37
N HIS A 563 15.68 -10.81 35.34
CA HIS A 563 15.61 -9.69 36.27
C HIS A 563 14.31 -8.89 36.11
N ALA A 564 13.92 -8.58 34.87
CA ALA A 564 12.70 -7.86 34.56
C ALA A 564 11.46 -8.61 35.01
N THR A 565 11.41 -9.94 34.82
CA THR A 565 10.30 -10.79 35.25
C THR A 565 10.06 -10.70 36.76
N ASN A 566 11.14 -10.68 37.55
CA ASN A 566 11.08 -10.60 39.00
C ASN A 566 10.91 -9.16 39.54
N SER A 567 10.91 -8.16 38.66
CA SER A 567 10.72 -6.76 39.03
C SER A 567 9.27 -6.29 38.81
N GLY A 568 8.79 -5.42 39.70
CA GLY A 568 7.55 -4.64 39.52
C GLY A 568 7.76 -3.37 38.69
N LEU A 569 8.85 -3.28 37.92
CA LEU A 569 9.22 -2.14 37.08
C LEU A 569 9.08 -2.48 35.59
N SER A 570 9.25 -1.49 34.72
CA SER A 570 9.47 -1.72 33.29
C SER A 570 10.80 -2.43 33.05
N GLU A 571 11.03 -2.91 31.83
CA GLU A 571 12.27 -3.62 31.50
C GLU A 571 13.51 -2.72 31.51
N GLN A 572 13.38 -1.43 31.17
CA GLN A 572 14.51 -0.53 30.92
C GLN A 572 15.50 -0.42 32.12
N PRO A 573 15.06 -0.27 33.38
CA PRO A 573 15.95 -0.36 34.53
C PRO A 573 16.74 -1.68 34.61
N SER A 574 16.14 -2.79 34.17
CA SER A 574 16.80 -4.10 34.17
C SER A 574 17.92 -4.17 33.15
N PHE A 575 17.80 -3.51 31.99
CA PHE A 575 18.91 -3.40 31.05
C PHE A 575 20.11 -2.72 31.70
N TYR A 576 19.90 -1.56 32.33
CA TYR A 576 21.01 -0.84 32.97
C TYR A 576 21.61 -1.62 34.15
N ASP A 577 20.77 -2.07 35.08
CA ASP A 577 21.22 -2.71 36.32
C ASP A 577 21.99 -4.02 36.05
N ILE A 578 21.65 -4.75 34.98
CA ILE A 578 22.36 -5.96 34.54
C ILE A 578 23.63 -5.61 33.75
N LEU A 579 23.53 -4.73 32.76
CA LEU A 579 24.63 -4.51 31.81
C LEU A 579 25.72 -3.57 32.34
N CYS A 580 25.35 -2.57 33.14
CA CYS A 580 26.25 -1.56 33.71
C CYS A 580 26.45 -1.73 35.22
N GLY A 581 25.76 -2.68 35.84
CA GLY A 581 25.73 -2.85 37.29
C GLY A 581 24.87 -1.79 37.98
N LYS A 582 24.38 -2.12 39.18
CA LYS A 582 23.68 -1.16 40.04
C LYS A 582 24.57 0.06 40.28
N ASP A 583 23.96 1.24 40.19
CA ASP A 583 24.62 2.54 40.32
C ASP A 583 25.80 2.77 39.34
N GLY A 584 25.93 1.95 38.29
CA GLY A 584 26.99 2.06 37.30
C GLY A 584 28.32 1.43 37.72
N ALA A 585 28.31 0.45 38.61
CA ALA A 585 29.52 -0.23 39.11
C ALA A 585 30.44 -0.79 38.02
N ASN A 586 29.90 -1.11 36.84
CA ASN A 586 30.63 -1.70 35.71
C ASN A 586 30.86 -0.72 34.56
N ARG A 587 30.71 0.58 34.78
CA ARG A 587 31.01 1.60 33.77
C ARG A 587 32.50 1.65 33.47
N ILE A 588 32.82 1.87 32.19
CA ILE A 588 34.17 2.13 31.72
C ILE A 588 34.13 3.45 30.95
N GLY A 589 34.79 4.47 31.47
CA GLY A 589 34.74 5.81 30.89
C GLY A 589 33.33 6.39 30.84
N ASP A 590 33.10 7.23 29.82
CA ASP A 590 31.92 8.10 29.74
C ASP A 590 30.81 7.55 28.84
N ASP A 591 31.09 6.51 28.06
CA ASP A 591 30.21 5.99 27.02
C ASP A 591 30.08 4.46 27.00
N ARG A 592 30.75 3.75 27.91
CA ARG A 592 30.75 2.27 27.91
C ARG A 592 30.47 1.64 29.26
N CYS A 593 30.04 0.38 29.22
CA CYS A 593 30.05 -0.53 30.36
C CYS A 593 30.63 -1.88 29.93
N LEU A 594 31.14 -2.66 30.88
CA LEU A 594 31.60 -4.03 30.63
C LEU A 594 30.86 -4.98 31.58
N GLU A 595 29.98 -5.82 31.04
CA GLU A 595 29.27 -6.81 31.87
C GLU A 595 30.25 -7.92 32.29
N PRO A 596 30.47 -8.15 33.60
CA PRO A 596 31.59 -8.96 34.08
C PRO A 596 31.40 -10.47 33.89
N SER A 597 30.18 -10.96 33.75
CA SER A 597 29.90 -12.41 33.65
C SER A 597 30.14 -12.95 32.24
N THR A 598 29.94 -12.10 31.22
CA THR A 598 29.98 -12.45 29.80
C THR A 598 31.06 -11.70 29.03
N ASN A 599 31.72 -10.71 29.65
CA ASN A 599 32.61 -9.75 29.00
C ASN A 599 31.96 -8.97 27.85
N LEU A 600 30.63 -8.82 27.88
CA LEU A 600 29.89 -8.05 26.88
C LEU A 600 30.19 -6.56 27.05
N THR A 601 30.63 -5.92 25.97
CA THR A 601 30.85 -4.47 25.96
C THR A 601 29.56 -3.76 25.58
N ILE A 602 29.10 -2.84 26.43
CA ILE A 602 27.98 -1.97 26.13
C ILE A 602 28.52 -0.65 25.61
N VAL A 603 28.00 -0.21 24.47
CA VAL A 603 28.32 1.08 23.86
C VAL A 603 27.08 1.96 23.88
N PHE A 604 27.15 3.09 24.58
CA PHE A 604 26.12 4.11 24.53
C PHE A 604 26.30 4.93 23.25
N LEU A 605 25.27 4.93 22.41
CA LEU A 605 25.27 5.65 21.14
C LEU A 605 25.33 7.16 21.39
N SER A 606 26.14 7.88 20.59
CA SER A 606 26.27 9.34 20.70
C SER A 606 24.90 10.02 20.69
N ARG A 607 24.65 10.90 21.67
CA ARG A 607 23.41 11.69 21.77
C ARG A 607 23.24 12.72 20.66
N ASP A 608 24.29 13.03 19.90
CA ASP A 608 24.19 13.89 18.72
C ASP A 608 23.65 13.13 17.50
N MET A 609 24.12 11.89 17.31
CA MET A 609 23.65 11.03 16.21
C MET A 609 22.35 10.28 16.55
N PHE A 610 22.14 9.94 17.82
CA PHE A 610 20.99 9.16 18.31
C PHE A 610 20.26 9.89 19.45
N PRO A 611 19.83 11.16 19.28
CA PRO A 611 19.17 11.94 20.33
C PRO A 611 17.88 11.30 20.83
N ASN A 612 17.72 11.34 22.16
CA ASN A 612 16.42 11.18 22.79
C ASN A 612 15.58 12.47 22.64
N GLY A 613 14.30 12.38 22.98
CA GLY A 613 13.35 13.47 22.77
C GLY A 613 13.45 14.67 23.71
N ALA A 614 14.36 14.65 24.68
CA ALA A 614 14.70 15.82 25.51
C ALA A 614 16.04 16.45 25.14
N TYR A 615 16.83 15.82 24.27
CA TYR A 615 18.17 16.29 23.93
C TYR A 615 18.13 17.59 23.13
N GLY A 616 18.87 18.60 23.61
CA GLY A 616 19.13 19.85 22.88
C GLY A 616 17.92 20.73 22.57
N GLY A 617 16.72 20.39 23.08
CA GLY A 617 15.45 21.02 22.67
C GLY A 617 15.20 20.91 21.17
N LEU A 618 15.57 19.77 20.56
CA LEU A 618 15.52 19.57 19.11
C LEU A 618 14.10 19.65 18.55
N TRP A 619 13.11 19.14 19.30
CA TRP A 619 11.70 19.18 18.90
C TRP A 619 11.12 20.60 18.89
N GLU A 620 11.73 21.53 19.64
CA GLU A 620 11.27 22.91 19.84
C GLU A 620 12.06 23.94 19.00
N LYS A 621 12.99 23.51 18.14
CA LYS A 621 13.79 24.42 17.31
C LYS A 621 12.92 25.19 16.32
N LYS A 622 13.09 26.53 16.29
CA LYS A 622 12.32 27.44 15.44
C LYS A 622 12.40 27.13 13.95
N HIS A 623 13.55 26.66 13.46
CA HIS A 623 13.75 26.29 12.05
C HIS A 623 13.29 24.85 11.73
N GLY A 624 12.64 24.17 12.68
CA GLY A 624 12.11 22.81 12.56
C GLY A 624 13.11 21.72 12.95
N VAL A 625 12.59 20.62 13.52
CA VAL A 625 13.39 19.48 13.99
C VAL A 625 14.22 18.85 12.88
N SER A 626 13.70 18.74 11.65
CA SER A 626 14.41 18.15 10.52
C SER A 626 15.69 18.89 10.15
N SER A 627 15.66 20.23 10.18
CA SER A 627 16.83 21.05 9.88
C SER A 627 17.83 21.01 11.03
N ALA A 628 17.35 21.10 12.27
CA ALA A 628 18.19 20.97 13.46
C ALA A 628 18.93 19.63 13.50
N CYS A 629 18.21 18.54 13.22
CA CYS A 629 18.78 17.20 13.17
C CYS A 629 19.81 17.04 12.04
N ARG A 630 19.58 17.68 10.89
CA ARG A 630 20.54 17.67 9.80
C ARG A 630 21.84 18.40 10.17
N GLU A 631 21.75 19.55 10.82
CA GLU A 631 22.92 20.32 11.28
C GLU A 631 23.73 19.56 12.33
N LEU A 632 23.05 18.85 13.24
CA LEU A 632 23.68 18.05 14.29
C LEU A 632 24.26 16.71 13.79
N GLY A 633 23.82 16.24 12.62
CA GLY A 633 24.21 14.93 12.09
C GLY A 633 23.40 13.76 12.68
N CYS A 634 22.13 13.98 13.02
CA CYS A 634 21.28 12.93 13.57
C CYS A 634 21.05 11.82 12.55
N VAL A 635 21.22 10.58 13.00
CA VAL A 635 20.85 9.35 12.29
C VAL A 635 19.39 9.00 12.59
N ILE A 636 18.96 9.18 13.84
CA ILE A 636 17.57 9.02 14.30
C ILE A 636 17.19 10.14 15.27
N ILE A 637 15.91 10.28 15.61
CA ILE A 637 15.43 11.01 16.79
C ILE A 637 14.29 10.24 17.44
N HIS A 638 14.36 10.07 18.75
CA HIS A 638 13.30 9.38 19.50
C HIS A 638 12.25 10.40 19.95
N ASN A 639 10.98 10.11 19.67
CA ASN A 639 9.83 10.87 20.15
C ASN A 639 9.42 10.48 21.60
N ASN A 640 10.38 10.16 22.47
CA ASN A 640 10.16 9.97 23.91
C ASN A 640 10.21 11.32 24.67
N TRP A 641 10.04 11.31 26.00
CA TRP A 641 9.92 12.53 26.82
C TRP A 641 8.68 13.41 26.53
N VAL A 642 7.63 12.81 25.97
CA VAL A 642 6.29 13.40 25.84
C VAL A 642 5.27 12.44 26.45
N ASN A 643 4.42 12.93 27.34
CA ASN A 643 3.40 12.12 27.98
C ASN A 643 2.07 12.20 27.20
N GLY A 644 1.45 11.05 27.00
CA GLY A 644 0.20 10.92 26.26
C GLY A 644 0.42 10.65 24.77
N ARG A 645 -0.22 9.58 24.32
CA ARG A 645 -0.20 9.11 22.93
C ARG A 645 -0.57 10.17 21.91
N ARG A 646 -1.68 10.89 22.13
CA ARG A 646 -2.16 11.93 21.21
C ARG A 646 -1.14 13.05 21.04
N LYS A 647 -0.48 13.46 22.13
CA LYS A 647 0.59 14.47 22.09
C LYS A 647 1.80 13.96 21.31
N LYS A 648 2.16 12.69 21.49
CA LYS A 648 3.24 12.03 20.74
C LYS A 648 2.99 12.02 19.23
N LEU A 649 1.81 11.56 18.81
CA LEU A 649 1.36 11.60 17.42
C LEU A 649 1.38 13.03 16.86
N HIS A 650 0.76 13.97 17.57
CA HIS A 650 0.69 15.36 17.15
C HIS A 650 2.08 16.00 17.02
N ARG A 651 2.99 15.81 17.99
CA ARG A 651 4.36 16.34 17.94
C ARG A 651 5.08 15.87 16.68
N GLN A 652 4.96 14.59 16.34
CA GLN A 652 5.63 14.03 15.18
C GLN A 652 5.02 14.54 13.86
N MET A 653 3.69 14.53 13.73
CA MET A 653 2.99 15.04 12.55
C MET A 653 3.25 16.53 12.32
N ALA A 654 3.08 17.37 13.35
CA ALA A 654 3.26 18.81 13.27
C ALA A 654 4.72 19.21 12.95
N SER A 655 5.68 18.33 13.27
CA SER A 655 7.09 18.54 12.97
C SER A 655 7.51 18.17 11.54
N GLY A 656 6.60 17.59 10.75
CA GLY A 656 6.88 17.09 9.40
C GLY A 656 7.66 15.77 9.37
N LEU A 657 7.84 15.11 10.52
CA LEU A 657 8.49 13.79 10.64
C LEU A 657 7.49 12.64 10.48
N TRP A 658 6.68 12.71 9.41
CA TRP A 658 5.57 11.80 9.15
C TRP A 658 5.50 11.47 7.65
N ASP A 659 5.47 10.19 7.30
CA ASP A 659 5.62 9.70 5.91
C ASP A 659 4.41 8.85 5.44
N TYR A 660 3.24 8.95 6.10
CA TYR A 660 2.04 8.16 5.76
C TYR A 660 0.77 9.02 5.75
N ASP A 661 -0.12 8.86 4.78
CA ASP A 661 -1.45 9.48 4.78
C ASP A 661 -2.50 8.45 5.22
N PRO A 662 -3.09 8.56 6.43
CA PRO A 662 -4.15 7.66 6.88
C PRO A 662 -5.43 7.74 6.03
N GLY A 663 -5.69 8.88 5.38
CA GLY A 663 -6.88 9.12 4.57
C GLY A 663 -6.84 8.39 3.23
N SER A 664 -5.71 8.44 2.53
CA SER A 664 -5.50 7.67 1.30
C SER A 664 -4.90 6.28 1.52
N ARG A 665 -4.40 6.01 2.74
CA ARG A 665 -3.64 4.81 3.11
C ARG A 665 -2.37 4.58 2.31
N LEU A 666 -1.73 5.66 1.87
CA LEU A 666 -0.51 5.61 1.08
C LEU A 666 0.67 6.13 1.88
N CYS A 667 1.85 5.59 1.63
CA CYS A 667 3.06 6.31 1.97
C CYS A 667 3.12 7.63 1.19
N LEU A 668 3.58 8.70 1.83
CA LEU A 668 3.73 9.99 1.17
C LEU A 668 4.85 9.90 0.12
N GLN A 669 4.51 10.17 -1.14
CA GLN A 669 5.44 10.18 -2.26
C GLN A 669 5.69 11.61 -2.75
N ASN A 670 6.76 11.83 -3.53
CA ASN A 670 7.07 13.16 -4.08
C ASN A 670 6.00 13.67 -5.05
N TRP A 671 5.28 12.77 -5.73
CA TRP A 671 4.17 13.10 -6.63
C TRP A 671 2.85 13.30 -5.87
N SER A 672 2.79 12.98 -4.58
CA SER A 672 1.63 13.21 -3.74
C SER A 672 1.55 14.70 -3.38
N ASN A 673 0.36 15.31 -3.49
CA ASN A 673 0.21 16.73 -3.17
C ASN A 673 0.24 16.95 -1.64
N ALA A 674 1.41 17.29 -1.10
CA ALA A 674 1.66 17.55 0.31
C ALA A 674 0.95 18.80 0.89
N SER A 675 0.26 19.59 0.06
CA SER A 675 -0.43 20.82 0.49
C SER A 675 -1.88 20.61 0.99
N ARG A 676 -2.43 19.39 0.90
CA ARG A 676 -3.76 19.06 1.46
C ARG A 676 -3.77 18.84 2.98
N PHE A 677 -2.62 19.02 3.65
CA PHE A 677 -2.37 18.56 5.02
C PHE A 677 -2.31 19.67 6.07
N SER A 678 -3.01 20.79 5.88
CA SER A 678 -3.36 21.61 7.04
C SER A 678 -4.32 20.79 7.90
N VAL A 679 -3.85 20.37 9.08
CA VAL A 679 -4.73 20.01 10.19
C VAL A 679 -5.81 21.10 10.23
N GLN A 680 -7.08 20.73 10.13
CA GLN A 680 -8.15 21.63 10.55
C GLN A 680 -7.81 22.00 11.98
N THR A 681 -7.23 23.18 12.15
CA THR A 681 -7.20 23.86 13.42
C THR A 681 -8.68 24.10 13.71
N ASP A 682 -9.27 23.27 14.56
CA ASP A 682 -10.49 23.69 15.25
C ASP A 682 -10.19 25.08 15.80
N ASP A 683 -10.95 26.07 15.32
CA ASP A 683 -10.82 27.46 15.72
C ASP A 683 -10.78 27.57 17.25
N PRO A 684 -9.93 28.45 17.81
CA PRO A 684 -9.92 28.67 19.24
C PRO A 684 -11.29 29.23 19.65
N VAL A 685 -12.03 28.45 20.45
CA VAL A 685 -13.15 28.98 21.22
C VAL A 685 -12.59 30.12 22.07
N SER A 686 -12.91 31.35 21.67
CA SER A 686 -12.67 32.56 22.45
C SER A 686 -13.46 32.45 23.75
N TYR A 687 -12.78 32.36 24.88
CA TYR A 687 -13.38 32.72 26.15
C TYR A 687 -13.36 34.24 26.25
N ASP A 688 -14.48 34.87 25.90
CA ASP A 688 -14.80 36.20 26.39
C ASP A 688 -15.37 36.07 27.80
N SER A 689 -14.77 36.86 28.72
CA SER A 689 -15.12 37.15 30.12
C SER A 689 -15.03 36.03 31.16
#